data_AF-A0A9D9M633-F1
#
_entry.id   AF-A0A9D9M633-F1
#
_cell.length_a   1.000
_cell.length_b   1.000
_cell.length_c   1.000
_cell.angle_alpha   90.00
_cell.angle_beta   90.00
_cell.angle_gamma   90.00
#
_symmetry.space_group_name_H-M   'P 1'
#
loop_
_entity.id
_entity.type
_entity.pdbx_description
1 polymer ?
#
loop_
_entity_poly.entity_id
_entity_poly.type
_entity_poly.pdbx_seq_one_letter_code
_entity_poly.pdbx_strand_id
1 'polypeptide(L)'
;MSFKFSLTVLLALACFACTPTPVDEPGTDNPGQQQPEPEPEPEPEPEPDPVRHVESVDLAFVSKNIYDMTLSHDEASGEWLLTTTGTDPYIFTEGIKSDLEPEHRILTFDYQCNAGVNDLQVFYGNAISEARSRHFGAIPPTTGAAWKTYSCSIATDRSAFSWGKAGDFLRLDFGGKKGVILHIKNFQIREMNEEELKAYEAELSKAQGKQAEAERIANYVVKSFPCSVSSVEVGTSEITIKGRTDGGSAYYIADIAPWENPSEMSSFSQKTAISGSSFSITVPRVVNRDDLPAYDRLLSRFAVVKVEGAAQTLCSHARYPDQIKAVHTPSALKPKNKKGLGDFVVNNNLQDLDDLGIGSVTVNIVLNSLVNTVRSGNYTVEFKFCGLTYYMDKGYTNQLDKILTECRKRGIVVSAILLNRHSDTHSQATALLKHPECDGGNYSMPNLTSAKAVNVYAAALAYLAERYSSDSIGRIHHWILHNEVDFQKEWTNMGDQPEWRYMDSYVRSMRICHNIAHQYDQNAVVMISLTHCWAKAEGQYAPKSLLEDLCKWSKAEGDFLWGIAYHPYPQNLTKPEFWKDDNSATYSMSSAYCTFKNLEVVSDWVLDKEHFFKGSSKRLLFLSENGTNSPSYSEADLALQAAGAAWAWKKTAALEGIDGIQWHNWQDNRGEGGLRIGLRRFPDDAQEPNGKKPSWFVWQAAGTSSEDSVFAPYLSTIGVGSWDDIFHTVQ
;
A
#
# COMPACT_ATOMS: atom_id res chain seq x y z
N MET A 1 12.53 9.81 -17.51
CA MET A 1 13.32 10.08 -16.29
C MET A 1 12.42 9.81 -15.10
N SER A 2 12.35 8.55 -14.67
CA SER A 2 11.73 8.12 -13.40
C SER A 2 12.86 7.78 -12.45
N PHE A 3 12.97 8.49 -11.34
CA PHE A 3 14.01 8.23 -10.35
C PHE A 3 13.49 7.26 -9.28
N LYS A 4 14.06 6.05 -9.27
CA LYS A 4 14.03 5.11 -8.14
C LYS A 4 14.88 5.71 -7.01
N PHE A 5 14.38 5.75 -5.77
CA PHE A 5 15.21 6.00 -4.59
C PHE A 5 15.33 4.72 -3.75
N SER A 6 16.58 4.25 -3.63
CA SER A 6 17.12 3.18 -2.77
C SER A 6 16.97 3.53 -1.28
N LEU A 7 16.63 2.58 -0.40
CA LEU A 7 17.52 1.58 0.25
C LEU A 7 18.81 2.18 0.87
N THR A 8 18.96 2.16 2.21
CA THR A 8 20.10 1.62 3.01
C THR A 8 20.10 2.19 4.45
N VAL A 9 20.07 1.32 5.48
CA VAL A 9 21.09 1.09 6.53
C VAL A 9 20.46 0.35 7.73
N LEU A 10 21.02 -0.81 8.05
CA LEU A 10 20.69 -1.69 9.18
C LEU A 10 22.03 -2.10 9.82
N LEU A 11 22.12 -2.09 11.17
CA LEU A 11 22.77 -3.05 12.08
C LEU A 11 23.41 -2.43 13.34
N ALA A 12 23.11 -3.04 14.50
CA ALA A 12 24.11 -3.34 15.53
C ALA A 12 23.63 -4.49 16.48
N LEU A 13 24.31 -5.63 16.32
CA LEU A 13 24.68 -6.68 17.29
C LEU A 13 23.66 -7.70 17.86
N ALA A 14 23.84 -8.96 17.42
CA ALA A 14 23.65 -10.16 18.23
C ALA A 14 24.72 -11.23 17.87
N CYS A 15 25.44 -11.71 18.88
CA CYS A 15 26.19 -12.98 18.83
C CYS A 15 26.00 -13.68 20.19
N PHE A 16 25.46 -14.90 20.20
CA PHE A 16 26.23 -16.13 20.47
C PHE A 16 25.33 -17.38 20.34
N ALA A 17 25.98 -18.46 19.93
CA ALA A 17 25.45 -19.72 19.44
C ALA A 17 24.89 -20.67 20.51
N CYS A 18 24.06 -21.63 20.08
CA CYS A 18 24.13 -23.02 20.52
C CYS A 18 23.38 -23.93 19.52
N THR A 19 24.04 -25.01 19.11
CA THR A 19 23.53 -26.11 18.27
C THR A 19 22.59 -27.04 19.05
N PRO A 20 21.78 -27.84 18.35
CA PRO A 20 21.62 -29.22 18.79
C PRO A 20 21.79 -30.25 17.67
N THR A 21 22.37 -31.37 18.08
CA THR A 21 22.57 -32.64 17.39
C THR A 21 21.26 -33.37 17.03
N PRO A 22 21.24 -34.21 15.97
CA PRO A 22 20.11 -35.07 15.66
C PRO A 22 20.08 -36.31 16.56
N VAL A 23 18.88 -36.76 16.91
CA VAL A 23 18.63 -37.99 17.67
C VAL A 23 18.09 -39.05 16.71
N ASP A 24 18.71 -40.23 16.75
CA ASP A 24 18.33 -41.45 16.05
C ASP A 24 16.98 -42.01 16.54
N GLU A 25 16.17 -42.56 15.63
CA GLU A 25 15.08 -43.48 15.95
C GLU A 25 15.34 -44.86 15.30
N PRO A 26 15.15 -45.97 16.02
CA PRO A 26 15.11 -47.30 15.41
C PRO A 26 13.70 -47.92 15.44
N GLY A 27 13.31 -48.49 14.30
CA GLY A 27 12.91 -49.90 14.18
C GLY A 27 11.54 -50.38 14.69
N THR A 28 10.71 -50.75 13.71
CA THR A 28 9.89 -51.99 13.60
C THR A 28 8.83 -52.31 14.66
N ASP A 29 7.55 -52.42 14.27
CA ASP A 29 6.93 -53.71 13.91
C ASP A 29 5.45 -53.55 13.51
N ASN A 30 5.04 -54.38 12.54
CA ASN A 30 3.70 -54.49 11.98
C ASN A 30 3.06 -55.78 12.56
N PRO A 31 1.72 -55.86 12.76
CA PRO A 31 1.05 -56.92 12.00
C PRO A 31 -0.40 -56.61 11.58
N GLY A 32 -0.73 -57.07 10.38
CA GLY A 32 -2.05 -57.61 10.07
C GLY A 32 -2.89 -56.77 9.12
N GLN A 33 -2.69 -56.96 7.81
CA GLN A 33 -3.71 -56.62 6.82
C GLN A 33 -3.88 -57.72 5.77
N GLN A 34 -5.17 -57.93 5.47
CA GLN A 34 -5.75 -58.91 4.59
C GLN A 34 -5.27 -58.75 3.15
N GLN A 35 -5.23 -59.87 2.44
CA GLN A 35 -4.93 -59.96 1.02
C GLN A 35 -6.06 -59.31 0.19
N PRO A 36 -5.81 -58.25 -0.61
CA PRO A 36 -6.79 -57.73 -1.56
C PRO A 36 -6.78 -58.55 -2.86
N GLU A 37 -7.92 -58.63 -3.52
CA GLU A 37 -8.08 -59.18 -4.88
C GLU A 37 -7.19 -58.44 -5.91
N PRO A 38 -6.77 -59.11 -7.00
CA PRO A 38 -5.91 -58.49 -8.01
C PRO A 38 -6.65 -57.37 -8.76
N GLU A 39 -6.03 -56.18 -8.80
CA GLU A 39 -6.49 -55.05 -9.62
C GLU A 39 -6.43 -55.39 -11.11
N PRO A 40 -7.37 -54.87 -11.93
CA PRO A 40 -7.29 -54.96 -13.38
C PRO A 40 -6.07 -54.18 -13.89
N GLU A 41 -5.36 -54.74 -14.87
CA GLU A 41 -4.20 -54.10 -15.49
C GLU A 41 -4.56 -52.68 -15.99
N PRO A 42 -3.74 -51.66 -15.70
CA PRO A 42 -3.98 -50.31 -16.19
C PRO A 42 -3.92 -50.29 -17.72
N GLU A 43 -4.88 -49.60 -18.35
CA GLU A 43 -4.80 -49.29 -19.78
C GLU A 43 -3.48 -48.55 -20.05
N PRO A 44 -2.77 -48.87 -21.16
CA PRO A 44 -1.52 -48.20 -21.49
C PRO A 44 -1.76 -46.70 -21.59
N GLU A 45 -0.96 -45.92 -20.86
CA GLU A 45 -0.97 -44.46 -20.99
C GLU A 45 -0.80 -44.09 -22.47
N PRO A 46 -1.58 -43.12 -22.99
CA PRO A 46 -1.35 -42.62 -24.34
C PRO A 46 0.11 -42.16 -24.44
N GLU A 47 0.83 -42.63 -25.46
CA GLU A 47 2.20 -42.17 -25.69
C GLU A 47 2.20 -40.64 -25.72
N PRO A 48 3.08 -39.97 -24.94
CA PRO A 48 3.18 -38.53 -24.99
C PRO A 48 3.51 -38.11 -26.42
N ASP A 49 2.76 -37.15 -26.96
CA ASP A 49 3.10 -36.52 -28.24
C ASP A 49 4.59 -36.14 -28.22
N PRO A 50 5.34 -36.36 -29.32
CA PRO A 50 6.76 -36.05 -29.36
C PRO A 50 6.98 -34.60 -28.94
N VAL A 51 7.76 -34.40 -27.87
CA VAL A 51 8.13 -33.07 -27.37
C VAL A 51 8.76 -32.30 -28.52
N ARG A 52 8.06 -31.29 -29.02
CA ARG A 52 8.56 -30.40 -30.06
C ARG A 52 9.66 -29.53 -29.44
N HIS A 53 10.90 -29.98 -29.51
CA HIS A 53 12.05 -29.14 -29.19
C HIS A 53 12.13 -28.00 -30.21
N VAL A 54 12.06 -26.77 -29.74
CA VAL A 54 12.31 -25.60 -30.57
C VAL A 54 13.81 -25.35 -30.55
N GLU A 55 14.47 -25.41 -31.70
CA GLU A 55 15.91 -25.15 -31.82
C GLU A 55 16.25 -23.77 -31.26
N SER A 56 17.28 -23.69 -30.42
CA SER A 56 17.76 -22.42 -29.88
C SER A 56 18.29 -21.49 -30.98
N VAL A 57 18.23 -20.18 -30.71
CA VAL A 57 18.65 -19.14 -31.65
C VAL A 57 19.93 -18.50 -31.13
N ASP A 58 21.03 -18.74 -31.82
CA ASP A 58 22.32 -18.13 -31.52
C ASP A 58 22.29 -16.61 -31.73
N LEU A 59 22.94 -15.90 -30.81
CA LEU A 59 23.18 -14.47 -30.87
C LEU A 59 24.67 -14.19 -31.08
N ALA A 60 24.97 -13.16 -31.85
CA ALA A 60 26.33 -12.68 -32.09
C ALA A 60 26.45 -11.23 -31.67
N PHE A 61 27.63 -10.83 -31.18
CA PHE A 61 27.92 -9.43 -30.89
C PHE A 61 28.38 -8.69 -32.15
N VAL A 62 28.07 -7.39 -32.23
CA VAL A 62 28.56 -6.51 -33.30
C VAL A 62 29.80 -5.79 -32.80
N SER A 63 30.87 -5.81 -33.60
CA SER A 63 32.14 -5.12 -33.31
C SER A 63 32.09 -3.59 -33.47
N LYS A 64 30.93 -3.07 -33.90
CA LYS A 64 30.61 -1.63 -34.03
C LYS A 64 29.62 -1.24 -32.94
N ASN A 65 29.61 0.04 -32.55
CA ASN A 65 28.74 0.59 -31.50
C ASN A 65 29.00 0.03 -30.09
N ILE A 66 30.26 -0.27 -29.78
CA ILE A 66 30.73 -0.63 -28.43
C ILE A 66 31.14 0.66 -27.70
N TYR A 67 30.81 0.77 -26.41
CA TYR A 67 31.21 1.89 -25.57
C TYR A 67 31.77 1.38 -24.25
N ASP A 68 32.81 2.05 -23.74
CA ASP A 68 33.51 1.68 -22.50
C ASP A 68 33.90 0.19 -22.40
N MET A 69 34.09 -0.49 -23.54
CA MET A 69 34.40 -1.91 -23.59
C MET A 69 35.22 -2.26 -24.85
N THR A 70 36.02 -3.32 -24.79
CA THR A 70 36.64 -3.95 -25.96
C THR A 70 36.10 -5.35 -26.18
N LEU A 71 36.02 -5.77 -27.45
CA LEU A 71 35.56 -7.08 -27.88
C LEU A 71 36.64 -7.76 -28.75
N SER A 72 36.90 -9.04 -28.51
CA SER A 72 37.54 -9.93 -29.48
C SER A 72 36.77 -11.24 -29.60
N HIS A 73 36.81 -11.87 -30.78
CA HIS A 73 36.17 -13.15 -31.06
C HIS A 73 37.21 -14.15 -31.55
N ASP A 74 37.20 -15.34 -30.98
CA ASP A 74 37.94 -16.48 -31.50
C ASP A 74 37.00 -17.39 -32.26
N GLU A 75 37.05 -17.33 -33.60
CA GLU A 75 36.20 -18.13 -34.48
C GLU A 75 36.42 -19.64 -34.32
N ALA A 76 37.59 -20.08 -33.86
CA ALA A 76 37.88 -21.51 -33.71
C ALA A 76 37.19 -22.11 -32.48
N SER A 77 37.06 -21.33 -31.41
CA SER A 77 36.41 -21.74 -30.16
C SER A 77 34.97 -21.22 -30.02
N GLY A 78 34.56 -20.25 -30.85
CA GLY A 78 33.27 -19.54 -30.73
C GLY A 78 33.21 -18.62 -29.51
N GLU A 79 34.37 -18.25 -28.96
CA GLU A 79 34.49 -17.52 -27.71
C GLU A 79 34.63 -16.01 -27.94
N TRP A 80 33.83 -15.24 -27.22
CA TRP A 80 33.91 -13.79 -27.15
C TRP A 80 34.63 -13.38 -25.87
N LEU A 81 35.61 -12.50 -25.99
CA LEU A 81 36.30 -11.86 -24.87
C LEU A 81 35.90 -10.39 -24.81
N LEU A 82 35.19 -10.04 -23.74
CA LEU A 82 34.73 -8.70 -23.42
C LEU A 82 35.59 -8.15 -22.27
N THR A 83 36.11 -6.94 -22.41
CA THR A 83 36.82 -6.25 -21.31
C THR A 83 36.24 -4.86 -21.10
N THR A 84 35.71 -4.60 -19.91
CA THR A 84 35.19 -3.28 -19.51
C THR A 84 36.35 -2.31 -19.27
N THR A 85 36.24 -1.09 -19.81
CA THR A 85 37.29 -0.07 -19.82
C THR A 85 36.88 1.26 -19.17
N GLY A 86 35.58 1.46 -18.90
CA GLY A 86 35.04 2.64 -18.22
C GLY A 86 33.89 2.30 -17.27
N THR A 87 32.96 3.24 -17.10
CA THR A 87 31.86 3.17 -16.10
C THR A 87 30.49 2.90 -16.70
N ASP A 88 30.37 2.85 -18.03
CA ASP A 88 29.13 2.54 -18.75
C ASP A 88 29.35 1.52 -19.90
N PRO A 89 29.98 0.36 -19.64
CA PRO A 89 30.32 -0.63 -20.66
C PRO A 89 29.11 -1.32 -21.30
N TYR A 90 28.78 -0.95 -22.54
CA TYR A 90 27.72 -1.61 -23.32
C TYR A 90 28.15 -2.11 -24.70
N ILE A 91 27.41 -3.09 -25.20
CA ILE A 91 27.59 -3.72 -26.52
C ILE A 91 26.27 -4.12 -27.16
N PHE A 92 26.23 -4.18 -28.50
CA PHE A 92 25.05 -4.57 -29.27
C PHE A 92 25.19 -5.97 -29.85
N THR A 93 24.06 -6.65 -30.02
CA THR A 93 23.98 -7.88 -30.82
C THR A 93 23.71 -7.56 -32.28
N GLU A 94 23.97 -8.53 -33.13
CA GLU A 94 23.37 -8.56 -34.47
C GLU A 94 21.85 -8.66 -34.36
N GLY A 95 21.15 -8.28 -35.43
CA GLY A 95 19.73 -8.55 -35.55
C GLY A 95 19.48 -10.05 -35.63
N ILE A 96 18.49 -10.56 -34.89
CA ILE A 96 18.10 -11.96 -34.95
C ILE A 96 17.68 -12.34 -36.38
N LYS A 97 18.09 -13.52 -36.86
CA LYS A 97 18.00 -13.88 -38.28
C LYS A 97 16.58 -14.25 -38.73
N SER A 98 15.74 -14.70 -37.79
CA SER A 98 14.36 -15.09 -38.01
C SER A 98 13.50 -14.68 -36.82
N ASP A 99 12.18 -14.70 -36.99
CA ASP A 99 11.24 -14.52 -35.88
C ASP A 99 11.47 -15.60 -34.81
N LEU A 100 11.45 -15.19 -33.54
CA LEU A 100 11.50 -16.10 -32.40
C LEU A 100 10.13 -16.71 -32.14
N GLU A 101 10.06 -18.04 -32.07
CA GLU A 101 8.87 -18.76 -31.58
C GLU A 101 8.47 -18.35 -30.15
N PRO A 102 7.19 -18.50 -29.75
CA PRO A 102 6.71 -18.14 -28.40
C PRO A 102 7.44 -18.83 -27.24
N GLU A 103 8.06 -19.99 -27.48
CA GLU A 103 8.80 -20.80 -26.50
C GLU A 103 10.20 -20.25 -26.20
N HIS A 104 10.77 -19.43 -27.09
CA HIS A 104 12.06 -18.76 -26.91
C HIS A 104 12.01 -17.70 -25.80
N ARG A 105 12.22 -18.12 -24.57
CA ARG A 105 11.92 -17.33 -23.38
C ARG A 105 13.14 -17.07 -22.50
N ILE A 106 14.28 -17.70 -22.75
CA ILE A 106 15.47 -17.55 -21.93
C ILE A 106 16.61 -16.99 -22.76
N LEU A 107 17.19 -15.87 -22.31
CA LEU A 107 18.50 -15.41 -22.75
C LEU A 107 19.56 -16.12 -21.91
N THR A 108 20.47 -16.85 -22.54
CA THR A 108 21.47 -17.64 -21.85
C THR A 108 22.84 -17.54 -22.52
N PHE A 109 23.89 -17.69 -21.72
CA PHE A 109 25.25 -17.88 -22.20
C PHE A 109 26.12 -18.56 -21.14
N ASP A 110 27.17 -19.23 -21.60
CA ASP A 110 28.23 -19.70 -20.72
C ASP A 110 29.29 -18.60 -20.57
N TYR A 111 29.81 -18.44 -19.35
CA TYR A 111 30.78 -17.40 -19.06
C TYR A 111 31.90 -17.82 -18.10
N GLN A 112 33.02 -17.12 -18.24
CA GLN A 112 34.05 -16.95 -17.19
C GLN A 112 34.19 -15.46 -16.89
N CYS A 113 34.31 -15.09 -15.62
CA CYS A 113 34.38 -13.69 -15.22
C CYS A 113 35.29 -13.50 -14.01
N ASN A 114 36.29 -12.62 -14.14
CA ASN A 114 37.29 -12.39 -13.09
C ASN A 114 36.74 -11.71 -11.83
N ALA A 115 35.84 -10.75 -11.97
CA ALA A 115 35.43 -9.85 -10.88
C ALA A 115 33.91 -9.75 -10.68
N GLY A 116 33.13 -10.38 -11.58
CA GLY A 116 31.68 -10.29 -11.63
C GLY A 116 31.20 -8.95 -12.22
N VAL A 117 29.98 -8.99 -12.76
CA VAL A 117 29.22 -7.82 -13.21
C VAL A 117 28.25 -7.44 -12.11
N ASN A 118 28.19 -6.16 -11.74
CA ASN A 118 27.31 -5.72 -10.65
C ASN A 118 25.84 -5.68 -11.06
N ASP A 119 25.55 -5.45 -12.33
CA ASP A 119 24.19 -5.41 -12.87
C ASP A 119 24.23 -5.62 -14.38
N LEU A 120 23.54 -6.66 -14.89
CA LEU A 120 23.31 -6.85 -16.30
C LEU A 120 22.00 -6.15 -16.67
N GLN A 121 22.06 -5.16 -17.55
CA GLN A 121 20.87 -4.53 -18.10
C GLN A 121 20.75 -4.87 -19.59
N VAL A 122 19.55 -5.24 -20.02
CA VAL A 122 19.26 -5.59 -21.42
C VAL A 122 18.23 -4.61 -21.97
N PHE A 123 18.54 -4.00 -23.12
CA PHE A 123 17.65 -3.11 -23.86
C PHE A 123 17.14 -3.81 -25.11
N TYR A 124 15.83 -3.73 -25.34
CA TYR A 124 15.12 -4.42 -26.42
C TYR A 124 14.90 -3.47 -27.61
N GLY A 125 15.50 -3.82 -28.75
CA GLY A 125 15.72 -2.98 -29.94
C GLY A 125 14.50 -2.40 -30.67
N ASN A 126 14.83 -1.60 -31.69
CA ASN A 126 14.09 -0.60 -32.50
C ASN A 126 14.07 0.85 -31.95
N ALA A 127 14.01 1.06 -30.63
CA ALA A 127 14.24 2.37 -30.00
C ALA A 127 14.87 2.18 -28.62
N ILE A 128 16.20 2.33 -28.51
CA ILE A 128 16.92 2.14 -27.26
C ILE A 128 16.51 3.23 -26.26
N SER A 129 15.92 2.82 -25.15
CA SER A 129 15.51 3.71 -24.05
C SER A 129 15.37 2.92 -22.75
N GLU A 130 15.48 3.60 -21.62
CA GLU A 130 15.22 3.02 -20.29
C GLU A 130 13.80 2.44 -20.16
N ALA A 131 12.84 2.98 -20.91
CA ALA A 131 11.47 2.45 -20.93
C ALA A 131 11.36 1.08 -21.63
N ARG A 132 12.40 0.67 -22.38
CA ARG A 132 12.49 -0.59 -23.11
C ARG A 132 13.70 -1.41 -22.64
N SER A 133 13.98 -1.39 -21.35
CA SER A 133 15.07 -2.15 -20.74
C SER A 133 14.64 -2.93 -19.50
N ARG A 134 15.42 -3.95 -19.15
CA ARG A 134 15.29 -4.69 -17.90
C ARG A 134 16.65 -4.92 -17.25
N HIS A 135 16.71 -4.71 -15.94
CA HIS A 135 17.83 -5.10 -15.10
C HIS A 135 17.64 -6.53 -14.62
N PHE A 136 18.63 -7.39 -14.86
CA PHE A 136 18.67 -8.78 -14.43
C PHE A 136 19.65 -9.02 -13.27
N GLY A 137 20.28 -7.95 -12.74
CA GLY A 137 21.12 -8.03 -11.56
C GLY A 137 22.51 -8.59 -11.85
N ALA A 138 23.22 -8.98 -10.80
CA ALA A 138 24.63 -9.30 -10.87
C ALA A 138 24.92 -10.62 -11.60
N ILE A 139 26.04 -10.65 -12.34
CA ILE A 139 26.68 -11.89 -12.81
C ILE A 139 27.85 -12.18 -11.86
N PRO A 140 27.83 -13.26 -11.08
CA PRO A 140 28.87 -13.52 -10.09
C PRO A 140 30.19 -13.91 -10.76
N PRO A 141 31.36 -13.61 -10.13
CA PRO A 141 32.65 -14.06 -10.65
C PRO A 141 32.73 -15.60 -10.71
N THR A 142 33.64 -16.08 -11.56
CA THR A 142 34.05 -17.48 -11.63
C THR A 142 35.41 -17.67 -10.96
N THR A 143 35.68 -18.89 -10.52
CA THR A 143 36.95 -19.25 -9.87
C THR A 143 37.79 -20.09 -10.83
N GLY A 144 39.00 -19.65 -11.13
CA GLY A 144 39.89 -20.35 -12.07
C GLY A 144 39.30 -20.41 -13.48
N ALA A 145 39.51 -21.54 -14.18
CA ALA A 145 39.03 -21.77 -15.54
C ALA A 145 37.63 -22.44 -15.60
N ALA A 146 36.84 -22.38 -14.52
CA ALA A 146 35.50 -22.96 -14.50
C ALA A 146 34.51 -22.09 -15.29
N TRP A 147 33.85 -22.68 -16.28
CA TRP A 147 32.71 -22.08 -16.96
C TRP A 147 31.44 -22.22 -16.09
N LYS A 148 30.63 -21.17 -16.07
CA LYS A 148 29.27 -21.18 -15.49
C LYS A 148 28.27 -20.75 -16.55
N THR A 149 27.01 -21.13 -16.38
CA THR A 149 25.91 -20.67 -17.24
C THR A 149 25.15 -19.56 -16.54
N TYR A 150 24.88 -18.47 -17.26
CA TYR A 150 23.96 -17.43 -16.84
C TYR A 150 22.68 -17.54 -17.68
N SER A 151 21.52 -17.59 -17.04
CA SER A 151 20.20 -17.64 -17.69
C SER A 151 19.29 -16.58 -17.08
N CYS A 152 18.54 -15.86 -17.92
CA CYS A 152 17.49 -14.96 -17.46
C CYS A 152 16.24 -15.07 -18.36
N SER A 153 15.06 -15.04 -17.74
CA SER A 153 13.79 -15.08 -18.48
C SER A 153 13.50 -13.73 -19.11
N ILE A 154 13.28 -13.74 -20.42
CA ILE A 154 12.86 -12.60 -21.23
C ILE A 154 11.39 -12.74 -21.67
N ALA A 155 10.65 -13.74 -21.17
CA ALA A 155 9.29 -14.06 -21.60
C ALA A 155 8.33 -12.87 -21.52
N THR A 156 8.36 -12.16 -20.39
CA THR A 156 7.52 -10.98 -20.12
C THR A 156 7.97 -9.78 -20.95
N ASP A 157 9.28 -9.56 -21.07
CA ASP A 157 9.86 -8.44 -21.82
C ASP A 157 9.58 -8.53 -23.33
N ARG A 158 9.64 -9.74 -23.90
CA ARG A 158 9.29 -9.98 -25.31
C ARG A 158 7.88 -9.48 -25.63
N SER A 159 6.93 -9.84 -24.77
CA SER A 159 5.53 -9.42 -24.91
C SER A 159 5.38 -7.92 -24.66
N ALA A 160 5.97 -7.40 -23.58
CA ALA A 160 5.87 -5.99 -23.20
C ALA A 160 6.46 -5.03 -24.24
N PHE A 161 7.54 -5.43 -24.91
CA PHE A 161 8.26 -4.60 -25.87
C PHE A 161 7.99 -4.95 -27.33
N SER A 162 7.14 -5.95 -27.59
CA SER A 162 6.89 -6.49 -28.94
C SER A 162 8.20 -6.86 -29.65
N TRP A 163 9.09 -7.56 -28.94
CA TRP A 163 10.43 -7.90 -29.40
C TRP A 163 10.56 -9.40 -29.72
N GLY A 164 11.28 -9.71 -30.79
CA GLY A 164 11.54 -11.07 -31.26
C GLY A 164 11.19 -11.28 -32.73
N LYS A 165 11.17 -10.22 -33.53
CA LYS A 165 11.03 -10.29 -34.99
C LYS A 165 12.38 -10.27 -35.68
N ALA A 166 12.48 -10.89 -36.86
CA ALA A 166 13.70 -10.86 -37.66
C ALA A 166 14.24 -9.42 -37.82
N GLY A 167 15.52 -9.21 -37.48
CA GLY A 167 16.18 -7.91 -37.46
C GLY A 167 16.19 -7.21 -36.10
N ASP A 168 15.37 -7.63 -35.14
CA ASP A 168 15.45 -7.11 -33.77
C ASP A 168 16.79 -7.44 -33.12
N PHE A 169 17.34 -6.52 -32.34
CA PHE A 169 18.64 -6.67 -31.67
C PHE A 169 18.53 -6.30 -30.19
N LEU A 170 19.56 -6.65 -29.41
CA LEU A 170 19.71 -6.26 -28.02
C LEU A 170 20.90 -5.31 -27.86
N ARG A 171 20.81 -4.40 -26.88
CA ARG A 171 21.99 -3.75 -26.28
C ARG A 171 22.15 -4.28 -24.85
N LEU A 172 23.31 -4.81 -24.53
CA LEU A 172 23.64 -5.34 -23.21
C LEU A 172 24.59 -4.38 -22.51
N ASP A 173 24.23 -4.00 -21.30
CA ASP A 173 25.02 -3.18 -20.39
C ASP A 173 25.60 -4.06 -19.29
N PHE A 174 26.92 -4.06 -19.14
CA PHE A 174 27.64 -4.91 -18.20
C PHE A 174 28.05 -4.14 -16.93
N GLY A 175 27.09 -3.37 -16.40
CA GLY A 175 27.19 -2.69 -15.12
C GLY A 175 28.13 -1.48 -15.17
N GLY A 176 28.75 -1.15 -14.03
CA GLY A 176 29.55 0.09 -13.89
C GLY A 176 31.01 -0.12 -13.47
N LYS A 177 31.47 -1.37 -13.45
CA LYS A 177 32.82 -1.73 -13.00
C LYS A 177 33.80 -1.77 -14.17
N LYS A 178 34.93 -1.08 -14.02
CA LYS A 178 36.07 -1.14 -14.94
C LYS A 178 36.97 -2.36 -14.67
N GLY A 179 37.56 -2.93 -15.71
CA GLY A 179 38.55 -4.01 -15.62
C GLY A 179 37.95 -5.40 -15.40
N VAL A 180 36.63 -5.54 -15.53
CA VAL A 180 35.94 -6.83 -15.60
C VAL A 180 36.22 -7.45 -16.97
N ILE A 181 36.70 -8.69 -16.96
CA ILE A 181 37.02 -9.51 -18.13
C ILE A 181 36.00 -10.65 -18.16
N LEU A 182 35.18 -10.69 -19.22
CA LEU A 182 34.18 -11.73 -19.47
C LEU A 182 34.55 -12.52 -20.71
N HIS A 183 34.73 -13.82 -20.54
CA HIS A 183 34.71 -14.76 -21.65
C HIS A 183 33.27 -15.27 -21.78
N ILE A 184 32.70 -15.25 -22.98
CA ILE A 184 31.32 -15.66 -23.27
C ILE A 184 31.31 -16.62 -24.46
N LYS A 185 30.54 -17.70 -24.35
CA LYS A 185 30.20 -18.59 -25.48
C LYS A 185 28.79 -19.15 -25.33
N ASN A 186 28.29 -19.86 -26.34
CA ASN A 186 26.93 -20.40 -26.34
C ASN A 186 25.86 -19.33 -26.05
N PHE A 187 26.07 -18.13 -26.61
CA PHE A 187 25.17 -16.99 -26.40
C PHE A 187 23.95 -17.13 -27.29
N GLN A 188 22.80 -17.40 -26.68
CA GLN A 188 21.62 -17.84 -27.41
C GLN A 188 20.33 -17.46 -26.67
N ILE A 189 19.23 -17.54 -27.42
CA ILE A 189 17.88 -17.56 -26.88
C ILE A 189 17.33 -18.96 -27.02
N ARG A 190 16.85 -19.54 -25.92
CA ARG A 190 16.35 -20.92 -25.88
C ARG A 190 14.99 -21.04 -25.22
N GLU A 191 14.40 -22.23 -25.32
CA GLU A 191 13.26 -22.63 -24.50
C GLU A 191 13.63 -22.71 -23.02
N MET A 192 12.62 -22.57 -22.16
CA MET A 192 12.76 -22.87 -20.73
C MET A 192 13.04 -24.37 -20.56
N ASN A 193 13.95 -24.72 -19.66
CA ASN A 193 14.05 -26.11 -19.21
C ASN A 193 12.85 -26.47 -18.31
N GLU A 194 12.71 -27.74 -17.94
CA GLU A 194 11.56 -28.22 -17.16
C GLU A 194 11.36 -27.46 -15.82
N GLU A 195 12.44 -27.16 -15.10
CA GLU A 195 12.38 -26.44 -13.82
C GLU A 195 11.98 -24.98 -14.01
N GLU A 196 12.57 -24.29 -15.01
CA GLU A 196 12.26 -22.91 -15.37
C GLU A 196 10.81 -22.78 -15.88
N LEU A 197 10.36 -23.72 -16.69
CA LEU A 197 9.00 -23.74 -17.23
C LEU A 197 7.99 -23.94 -16.10
N LYS A 198 8.23 -24.92 -15.22
CA LYS A 198 7.38 -25.18 -14.06
C LYS A 198 7.30 -23.97 -13.13
N ALA A 199 8.41 -23.28 -12.88
CA ALA A 199 8.42 -22.06 -12.07
C ALA A 199 7.65 -20.91 -12.75
N TYR A 200 7.83 -20.74 -14.06
CA TYR A 200 7.12 -19.73 -14.86
C TYR A 200 5.61 -19.98 -14.88
N GLU A 201 5.17 -21.21 -15.13
CA GLU A 201 3.77 -21.59 -15.13
C GLU A 201 3.12 -21.45 -13.76
N ALA A 202 3.86 -21.76 -12.68
CA ALA A 202 3.38 -21.55 -11.31
C ALA A 202 3.13 -20.06 -11.01
N GLU A 203 4.05 -19.17 -11.37
CA GLU A 203 3.87 -17.72 -11.19
C GLU A 203 2.76 -17.16 -12.08
N LEU A 204 2.65 -17.63 -13.34
CA LEU A 204 1.58 -17.23 -14.24
C LEU A 204 0.20 -17.68 -13.71
N SER A 205 0.08 -18.93 -13.26
CA SER A 205 -1.15 -19.48 -12.68
C SER A 205 -1.56 -18.72 -11.42
N LYS A 206 -0.59 -18.38 -10.57
CA LYS A 206 -0.82 -17.53 -9.38
C LYS A 206 -1.32 -16.14 -9.76
N ALA A 207 -0.71 -15.48 -10.75
CA ALA A 207 -1.14 -14.17 -11.23
C ALA A 207 -2.55 -14.21 -11.84
N GLN A 208 -2.84 -15.23 -12.66
CA GLN A 208 -4.17 -15.46 -13.24
C GLN A 208 -5.22 -15.75 -12.16
N GLY A 209 -4.89 -16.53 -11.13
CA GLY A 209 -5.77 -16.79 -9.99
C GLY A 209 -6.15 -15.51 -9.25
N LYS A 210 -5.18 -14.64 -8.97
CA LYS A 210 -5.42 -13.31 -8.37
C LYS A 210 -6.31 -12.43 -9.25
N GLN A 211 -6.08 -12.43 -10.56
CA GLN A 211 -6.87 -11.66 -11.51
C GLN A 211 -8.32 -12.17 -11.56
N ALA A 212 -8.51 -13.49 -11.60
CA ALA A 212 -9.84 -14.10 -11.55
C ALA A 212 -10.57 -13.81 -10.22
N GLU A 213 -9.86 -13.77 -9.10
CA GLU A 213 -10.42 -13.34 -7.81
C GLU A 213 -10.87 -11.88 -7.86
N ALA A 214 -10.02 -10.97 -8.35
CA ALA A 214 -10.36 -9.57 -8.51
C ALA A 214 -11.60 -9.36 -9.40
N GLU A 215 -11.71 -10.10 -10.50
CA GLU A 215 -12.88 -10.08 -11.38
C GLU A 215 -14.14 -10.59 -10.69
N ARG A 216 -14.06 -11.66 -9.89
CA ARG A 216 -15.19 -12.14 -9.08
C ARG A 216 -15.66 -11.08 -8.08
N ILE A 217 -14.73 -10.41 -7.41
CA ILE A 217 -15.01 -9.33 -6.46
C ILE A 217 -15.68 -8.15 -7.17
N ALA A 218 -15.10 -7.66 -8.27
CA ALA A 218 -15.64 -6.55 -9.05
C ALA A 218 -17.07 -6.86 -9.53
N ASN A 219 -17.27 -8.07 -10.08
CA ASN A 219 -18.58 -8.54 -10.52
C ASN A 219 -19.57 -8.63 -9.36
N TYR A 220 -19.15 -9.11 -8.19
CA TYR A 220 -19.99 -9.16 -7.00
C TYR A 220 -20.48 -7.76 -6.57
N VAL A 221 -19.61 -6.75 -6.56
CA VAL A 221 -19.94 -5.39 -6.09
C VAL A 221 -20.96 -4.70 -6.99
N VAL A 222 -20.91 -4.93 -8.31
CA VAL A 222 -21.85 -4.31 -9.27
C VAL A 222 -23.07 -5.16 -9.60
N LYS A 223 -23.09 -6.43 -9.16
CA LYS A 223 -24.16 -7.38 -9.47
C LYS A 223 -25.48 -6.95 -8.84
N SER A 224 -26.57 -7.02 -9.61
CA SER A 224 -27.91 -6.93 -9.07
C SER A 224 -28.35 -8.27 -8.49
N PHE A 225 -28.90 -8.25 -7.28
CA PHE A 225 -29.35 -9.43 -6.55
C PHE A 225 -30.88 -9.42 -6.34
N PRO A 226 -31.52 -10.61 -6.27
CA PRO A 226 -32.98 -10.71 -6.07
C PRO A 226 -33.42 -10.39 -4.63
N CYS A 227 -32.53 -10.55 -3.65
CA CYS A 227 -32.77 -10.26 -2.24
C CYS A 227 -31.88 -9.10 -1.77
N SER A 228 -32.21 -8.54 -0.61
CA SER A 228 -31.44 -7.45 -0.01
C SER A 228 -31.45 -7.53 1.51
N VAL A 229 -30.30 -7.28 2.14
CA VAL A 229 -30.25 -6.82 3.53
C VAL A 229 -30.32 -5.29 3.51
N SER A 230 -31.24 -4.71 4.26
CA SER A 230 -31.54 -3.28 4.23
C SER A 230 -31.05 -2.51 5.45
N SER A 231 -30.95 -3.18 6.60
CA SER A 231 -30.46 -2.60 7.85
C SER A 231 -29.78 -3.67 8.71
N VAL A 232 -28.65 -3.32 9.31
CA VAL A 232 -27.97 -4.09 10.37
C VAL A 232 -27.76 -3.16 11.57
N GLU A 233 -28.45 -3.44 12.66
CA GLU A 233 -28.43 -2.65 13.90
C GLU A 233 -27.75 -3.46 15.01
N VAL A 234 -26.57 -3.04 15.45
CA VAL A 234 -25.78 -3.71 16.48
C VAL A 234 -26.12 -3.13 17.85
N GLY A 235 -26.75 -3.94 18.70
CA GLY A 235 -27.06 -3.62 20.10
C GLY A 235 -25.94 -4.00 21.08
N THR A 236 -26.28 -4.03 22.38
CA THR A 236 -25.34 -4.40 23.44
C THR A 236 -25.05 -5.90 23.47
N SER A 237 -26.07 -6.75 23.27
CA SER A 237 -25.97 -8.20 23.34
C SER A 237 -26.50 -8.92 22.10
N GLU A 238 -27.17 -8.20 21.20
CA GLU A 238 -27.87 -8.75 20.03
C GLU A 238 -27.70 -7.84 18.81
N ILE A 239 -27.89 -8.41 17.62
CA ILE A 239 -27.88 -7.70 16.34
C ILE A 239 -29.22 -7.92 15.65
N THR A 240 -29.88 -6.83 15.26
CA THR A 240 -31.13 -6.87 14.50
C THR A 240 -30.83 -6.68 13.02
N ILE A 241 -31.36 -7.57 12.18
CA ILE A 241 -31.09 -7.61 10.74
C ILE A 241 -32.42 -7.59 10.00
N LYS A 242 -32.59 -6.62 9.10
CA LYS A 242 -33.83 -6.42 8.33
C LYS A 242 -33.55 -6.48 6.85
N GLY A 243 -34.47 -7.04 6.08
CA GLY A 243 -34.31 -7.12 4.63
C GLY A 243 -35.52 -7.68 3.91
N ARG A 244 -35.28 -8.05 2.65
CA ARG A 244 -36.29 -8.58 1.74
C ARG A 244 -35.75 -9.77 0.97
N THR A 245 -36.66 -10.67 0.63
CA THR A 245 -36.43 -11.80 -0.28
C THR A 245 -37.36 -11.65 -1.49
N ASP A 246 -37.16 -12.49 -2.50
CA ASP A 246 -38.08 -12.59 -3.65
C ASP A 246 -39.39 -13.33 -3.34
N GLY A 247 -39.63 -13.70 -2.07
CA GLY A 247 -40.80 -14.45 -1.63
C GLY A 247 -40.67 -15.97 -1.75
N GLY A 248 -39.51 -16.48 -2.18
CA GLY A 248 -39.20 -17.91 -2.13
C GLY A 248 -39.03 -18.48 -0.71
N SER A 249 -38.74 -19.77 -0.62
CA SER A 249 -38.49 -20.50 0.63
C SER A 249 -37.02 -20.85 0.82
N ALA A 250 -36.65 -21.34 2.02
CA ALA A 250 -35.31 -21.80 2.37
C ALA A 250 -34.22 -20.71 2.30
N TYR A 251 -34.60 -19.48 2.66
CA TYR A 251 -33.67 -18.38 2.83
C TYR A 251 -33.10 -18.32 4.25
N TYR A 252 -31.86 -17.87 4.35
CA TYR A 252 -31.15 -17.66 5.59
C TYR A 252 -30.40 -16.33 5.54
N ILE A 253 -30.14 -15.77 6.71
CA ILE A 253 -29.09 -14.77 6.88
C ILE A 253 -27.79 -15.49 7.22
N ALA A 254 -26.79 -15.36 6.36
CA ALA A 254 -25.43 -15.77 6.61
C ALA A 254 -24.64 -14.67 7.33
N ASP A 255 -23.84 -15.07 8.31
CA ASP A 255 -22.88 -14.24 9.04
C ASP A 255 -21.47 -14.46 8.47
N ILE A 256 -20.97 -13.45 7.78
CA ILE A 256 -19.70 -13.49 7.04
C ILE A 256 -18.66 -12.68 7.83
N ALA A 257 -17.65 -13.38 8.34
CA ALA A 257 -16.58 -12.78 9.13
C ALA A 257 -15.56 -12.06 8.23
N PRO A 258 -14.70 -11.17 8.78
CA PRO A 258 -13.71 -10.44 7.98
C PRO A 258 -12.71 -11.32 7.23
N TRP A 259 -12.45 -12.54 7.69
CA TRP A 259 -11.56 -13.50 6.99
C TRP A 259 -12.24 -14.31 5.90
N GLU A 260 -13.51 -14.02 5.61
CA GLU A 260 -14.30 -14.70 4.59
C GLU A 260 -14.68 -13.73 3.45
N ASN A 261 -14.72 -14.26 2.23
CA ASN A 261 -15.07 -13.49 1.04
C ASN A 261 -16.38 -13.99 0.40
N PRO A 262 -17.49 -13.21 0.43
CA PRO A 262 -18.77 -13.62 -0.13
C PRO A 262 -18.70 -13.93 -1.62
N SER A 263 -17.78 -13.35 -2.39
CA SER A 263 -17.65 -13.65 -3.82
C SER A 263 -17.02 -15.01 -4.12
N GLU A 264 -16.48 -15.69 -3.11
CA GLU A 264 -15.79 -16.98 -3.24
C GLU A 264 -16.47 -18.12 -2.46
N MET A 265 -17.31 -17.77 -1.49
CA MET A 265 -17.99 -18.75 -0.64
C MET A 265 -19.05 -19.54 -1.41
N SER A 266 -18.95 -20.86 -1.35
CA SER A 266 -19.96 -21.83 -1.79
C SER A 266 -20.73 -22.46 -0.63
N SER A 267 -20.32 -22.19 0.61
CA SER A 267 -20.97 -22.70 1.83
C SER A 267 -20.90 -21.67 2.95
N PHE A 268 -21.96 -21.62 3.76
CA PHE A 268 -22.11 -20.68 4.87
C PHE A 268 -22.40 -21.46 6.16
N SER A 269 -21.44 -21.49 7.07
CA SER A 269 -21.51 -22.27 8.31
C SER A 269 -22.47 -21.62 9.32
N GLN A 270 -22.28 -20.32 9.57
CA GLN A 270 -23.10 -19.52 10.49
C GLN A 270 -24.26 -18.89 9.73
N LYS A 271 -25.46 -19.47 9.87
CA LYS A 271 -26.67 -18.96 9.23
C LYS A 271 -27.93 -19.14 10.06
N THR A 272 -28.88 -18.22 9.92
CA THR A 272 -30.16 -18.24 10.65
C THR A 272 -31.31 -18.19 9.65
N ALA A 273 -32.28 -19.10 9.79
CA ALA A 273 -33.40 -19.19 8.87
C ALA A 273 -34.26 -17.93 8.91
N ILE A 274 -34.73 -17.50 7.74
CA ILE A 274 -35.67 -16.40 7.57
C ILE A 274 -36.87 -16.85 6.75
N SER A 275 -37.98 -16.14 6.87
CA SER A 275 -39.21 -16.44 6.12
C SER A 275 -39.94 -15.15 5.75
N GLY A 276 -40.78 -15.24 4.71
CA GLY A 276 -41.51 -14.11 4.17
C GLY A 276 -40.72 -13.27 3.17
N SER A 277 -41.45 -12.43 2.43
CA SER A 277 -40.87 -11.46 1.48
C SER A 277 -40.16 -10.29 2.16
N SER A 278 -40.49 -10.03 3.42
CA SER A 278 -39.78 -9.10 4.32
C SER A 278 -39.45 -9.81 5.62
N PHE A 279 -38.25 -9.59 6.15
CA PHE A 279 -37.83 -10.20 7.41
C PHE A 279 -37.22 -9.17 8.36
N SER A 280 -37.33 -9.47 9.65
CA SER A 280 -36.61 -8.82 10.74
C SER A 280 -36.24 -9.91 11.74
N ILE A 281 -34.96 -10.21 11.88
CA ILE A 281 -34.47 -11.21 12.83
C ILE A 281 -33.49 -10.60 13.81
N THR A 282 -33.33 -11.27 14.94
CA THR A 282 -32.36 -10.93 15.96
C THR A 282 -31.44 -12.11 16.18
N VAL A 283 -30.14 -11.85 16.25
CA VAL A 283 -29.10 -12.87 16.49
C VAL A 283 -28.15 -12.40 17.60
N PRO A 284 -27.53 -13.30 18.40
CA PRO A 284 -26.59 -12.91 19.45
C PRO A 284 -25.44 -12.03 18.95
N ARG A 285 -24.96 -11.03 19.68
CA ARG A 285 -23.82 -10.24 19.20
C ARG A 285 -22.50 -11.02 19.27
N VAL A 286 -22.28 -11.74 20.36
CA VAL A 286 -21.06 -12.49 20.62
C VAL A 286 -21.33 -13.99 20.47
N VAL A 287 -20.46 -14.70 19.76
CA VAL A 287 -20.55 -16.15 19.50
C VAL A 287 -19.17 -16.81 19.58
N ASN A 288 -19.13 -18.13 19.76
CA ASN A 288 -17.89 -18.87 19.53
C ASN A 288 -17.73 -19.04 18.01
N ARG A 289 -16.54 -18.75 17.46
CA ARG A 289 -16.28 -18.91 16.03
C ARG A 289 -14.82 -19.31 15.79
N ASP A 290 -14.62 -20.36 15.01
CA ASP A 290 -13.31 -20.94 14.73
C ASP A 290 -12.53 -21.21 16.03
N ASP A 291 -11.38 -20.58 16.22
CA ASP A 291 -10.54 -20.69 17.41
C ASP A 291 -10.72 -19.52 18.40
N LEU A 292 -11.73 -18.67 18.19
CA LEU A 292 -12.06 -17.55 19.07
C LEU A 292 -13.14 -17.93 20.09
N PRO A 293 -12.86 -17.78 21.41
CA PRO A 293 -13.81 -18.15 22.46
C PRO A 293 -14.98 -17.17 22.60
N ALA A 294 -14.90 -15.98 22.02
CA ALA A 294 -15.97 -14.97 22.03
C ALA A 294 -15.78 -13.96 20.90
N TYR A 295 -16.12 -14.33 19.67
CA TYR A 295 -16.10 -13.45 18.49
C TYR A 295 -17.27 -12.45 18.50
N ASP A 296 -16.96 -11.16 18.38
CA ASP A 296 -17.95 -10.08 18.26
C ASP A 296 -18.38 -9.87 16.80
N ARG A 297 -19.65 -10.17 16.51
CA ARG A 297 -20.25 -10.03 15.17
C ARG A 297 -20.48 -8.59 14.73
N LEU A 298 -20.14 -7.61 15.57
CA LEU A 298 -19.90 -6.23 15.13
C LEU A 298 -18.93 -6.15 13.94
N LEU A 299 -17.98 -7.09 13.84
CA LEU A 299 -16.99 -7.12 12.76
C LEU A 299 -17.51 -7.80 11.49
N SER A 300 -18.62 -8.55 11.58
CA SER A 300 -19.18 -9.28 10.45
C SER A 300 -19.99 -8.40 9.48
N ARG A 301 -20.23 -8.95 8.29
CA ARG A 301 -21.26 -8.52 7.35
C ARG A 301 -22.29 -9.63 7.16
N PHE A 302 -23.52 -9.27 6.83
CA PHE A 302 -24.64 -10.21 6.75
C PHE A 302 -25.26 -10.26 5.36
N ALA A 303 -25.52 -11.44 4.83
CA ALA A 303 -26.09 -11.62 3.49
C ALA A 303 -27.25 -12.62 3.47
N VAL A 304 -28.17 -12.47 2.53
CA VAL A 304 -29.21 -13.46 2.25
C VAL A 304 -28.60 -14.59 1.42
N VAL A 305 -28.79 -15.83 1.89
CA VAL A 305 -28.39 -17.04 1.17
C VAL A 305 -29.58 -17.97 1.02
N LYS A 306 -29.70 -18.62 -0.14
CA LYS A 306 -30.70 -19.65 -0.40
C LYS A 306 -30.07 -21.02 -0.25
N VAL A 307 -30.77 -21.95 0.41
CA VAL A 307 -30.28 -23.33 0.62
C VAL A 307 -31.22 -24.30 -0.08
N GLU A 308 -30.70 -25.00 -1.09
CA GLU A 308 -31.44 -25.97 -1.90
C GLU A 308 -30.70 -27.31 -1.89
N GLY A 309 -31.11 -28.21 -1.00
CA GLY A 309 -30.38 -29.44 -0.72
C GLY A 309 -28.99 -29.13 -0.17
N ALA A 310 -27.94 -29.57 -0.87
CA ALA A 310 -26.56 -29.26 -0.52
C ALA A 310 -26.06 -27.90 -1.05
N ALA A 311 -26.74 -27.32 -2.04
CA ALA A 311 -26.32 -26.07 -2.66
C ALA A 311 -26.68 -24.87 -1.76
N GLN A 312 -25.73 -23.94 -1.60
CA GLN A 312 -25.96 -22.65 -0.92
C GLN A 312 -25.59 -21.52 -1.89
N THR A 313 -26.55 -20.65 -2.18
CA THR A 313 -26.38 -19.59 -3.20
C THR A 313 -26.55 -18.22 -2.56
N LEU A 314 -25.56 -17.35 -2.76
CA LEU A 314 -25.62 -15.95 -2.35
C LEU A 314 -26.70 -15.20 -3.15
N CYS A 315 -27.65 -14.59 -2.44
CA CYS A 315 -28.84 -13.97 -3.01
C CYS A 315 -28.96 -12.47 -2.72
N SER A 316 -28.02 -11.88 -1.99
CA SER A 316 -27.88 -10.43 -1.80
C SER A 316 -26.41 -10.04 -1.71
N HIS A 317 -26.12 -8.75 -1.84
CA HIS A 317 -24.89 -8.22 -1.24
C HIS A 317 -24.90 -8.50 0.27
N ALA A 318 -23.73 -8.75 0.82
CA ALA A 318 -23.50 -8.68 2.25
C ALA A 318 -23.59 -7.22 2.71
N ARG A 319 -24.00 -7.01 3.97
CA ARG A 319 -24.18 -5.68 4.54
C ARG A 319 -23.49 -5.56 5.89
N TYR A 320 -22.68 -4.53 6.04
CA TYR A 320 -22.05 -4.17 7.31
C TYR A 320 -23.05 -3.48 8.26
N PRO A 321 -22.75 -3.41 9.57
CA PRO A 321 -23.48 -2.58 10.52
C PRO A 321 -23.76 -1.15 10.02
N ASP A 322 -25.03 -0.76 10.02
CA ASP A 322 -25.49 0.60 9.69
C ASP A 322 -25.59 1.49 10.93
N GLN A 323 -25.94 0.87 12.06
CA GLN A 323 -26.15 1.52 13.34
C GLN A 323 -25.47 0.70 14.42
N ILE A 324 -24.67 1.35 15.24
CA ILE A 324 -23.92 0.73 16.33
C ILE A 324 -24.34 1.41 17.62
N LYS A 325 -24.83 0.63 18.58
CA LYS A 325 -25.14 1.12 19.91
C LYS A 325 -23.83 1.54 20.58
N ALA A 326 -23.63 2.84 20.66
CA ALA A 326 -22.45 3.41 21.27
C ALA A 326 -22.41 3.16 22.79
N VAL A 327 -21.22 2.82 23.27
CA VAL A 327 -20.79 2.76 24.67
C VAL A 327 -20.53 4.18 25.19
N HIS A 328 -19.88 5.02 24.37
CA HIS A 328 -19.63 6.43 24.65
C HIS A 328 -20.11 7.31 23.51
N THR A 329 -20.60 8.51 23.84
CA THR A 329 -21.14 9.47 22.85
C THR A 329 -20.56 10.87 23.05
N PRO A 330 -19.25 11.06 22.82
CA PRO A 330 -18.63 12.37 22.96
C PRO A 330 -19.27 13.38 22.01
N SER A 331 -19.23 14.66 22.39
CA SER A 331 -19.67 15.75 21.52
C SER A 331 -18.71 15.90 20.33
N ALA A 332 -19.22 16.25 19.15
CA ALA A 332 -18.36 16.52 18.00
C ALA A 332 -17.39 17.67 18.31
N LEU A 333 -16.11 17.48 17.98
CA LEU A 333 -15.11 18.56 18.01
C LEU A 333 -14.77 18.96 16.58
N LYS A 334 -15.14 20.18 16.20
CA LYS A 334 -14.70 20.76 14.93
C LYS A 334 -13.35 21.45 15.14
N PRO A 335 -12.42 21.36 14.18
CA PRO A 335 -11.19 22.15 14.22
C PRO A 335 -11.53 23.65 14.33
N LYS A 336 -10.76 24.38 15.14
CA LYS A 336 -10.97 25.84 15.32
C LYS A 336 -10.70 26.64 14.04
N ASN A 337 -9.90 26.08 13.15
CA ASN A 337 -9.54 26.59 11.83
C ASN A 337 -8.99 25.42 11.00
N LYS A 338 -8.67 25.66 9.72
CA LYS A 338 -8.12 24.65 8.81
C LYS A 338 -6.61 24.37 9.02
N LYS A 339 -5.89 25.13 9.86
CA LYS A 339 -4.44 24.97 10.07
C LYS A 339 -4.15 23.78 10.97
N GLY A 340 -3.22 22.95 10.51
CA GLY A 340 -2.76 21.78 11.23
C GLY A 340 -1.26 21.57 11.12
N LEU A 341 -0.79 20.56 11.84
CA LEU A 341 0.62 20.18 11.90
C LEU A 341 0.77 18.67 11.72
N GLY A 342 1.65 18.26 10.81
CA GLY A 342 1.95 16.85 10.54
C GLY A 342 2.91 16.25 11.57
N ASP A 343 2.83 14.92 11.74
CA ASP A 343 3.78 14.09 12.51
C ASP A 343 4.06 14.62 13.93
N PHE A 344 2.99 14.95 14.64
CA PHE A 344 3.09 15.61 15.93
C PHE A 344 3.64 14.69 17.02
N VAL A 345 4.67 15.19 17.72
CA VAL A 345 5.29 14.55 18.89
C VAL A 345 5.49 15.57 20.01
N VAL A 346 5.38 15.18 21.28
CA VAL A 346 5.65 16.13 22.38
C VAL A 346 7.15 16.42 22.46
N ASN A 347 7.53 17.67 22.26
CA ASN A 347 8.92 18.15 22.34
C ASN A 347 9.00 19.56 22.97
N ASN A 348 10.20 20.14 23.03
CA ASN A 348 10.46 21.44 23.67
C ASN A 348 9.83 22.65 22.94
N ASN A 349 9.32 22.48 21.72
CA ASN A 349 8.70 23.54 20.93
C ASN A 349 7.18 23.59 21.09
N LEU A 350 6.58 22.84 22.04
CA LEU A 350 5.13 22.68 22.22
C LEU A 350 4.30 23.98 22.17
N GLN A 351 4.89 25.11 22.57
CA GLN A 351 4.30 26.45 22.48
C GLN A 351 3.90 26.83 21.04
N ASP A 352 4.50 26.23 20.02
CA ASP A 352 4.12 26.43 18.61
C ASP A 352 2.67 26.04 18.32
N LEU A 353 2.10 25.08 19.05
CA LEU A 353 0.68 24.74 18.89
C LEU A 353 -0.21 25.97 19.13
N ASP A 354 0.17 26.77 20.13
CA ASP A 354 -0.53 27.98 20.54
C ASP A 354 -0.14 29.16 19.65
N ASP A 355 1.17 29.37 19.40
CA ASP A 355 1.70 30.48 18.61
C ASP A 355 1.25 30.44 17.13
N LEU A 356 1.10 29.24 16.57
CA LEU A 356 0.61 29.03 15.20
C LEU A 356 -0.91 28.90 15.14
N GLY A 357 -1.59 28.77 16.29
CA GLY A 357 -3.04 28.55 16.35
C GLY A 357 -3.46 27.23 15.70
N ILE A 358 -2.73 26.14 15.97
CA ILE A 358 -2.98 24.81 15.40
C ILE A 358 -4.36 24.29 15.83
N GLY A 359 -5.22 23.94 14.85
CA GLY A 359 -6.55 23.39 15.06
C GLY A 359 -6.62 21.86 14.96
N SER A 360 -5.64 21.24 14.30
CA SER A 360 -5.58 19.79 14.12
C SER A 360 -4.15 19.26 13.97
N VAL A 361 -3.92 17.99 14.28
CA VAL A 361 -2.62 17.32 14.11
C VAL A 361 -2.77 15.93 13.48
N THR A 362 -1.73 15.44 12.80
CA THR A 362 -1.57 14.00 12.54
C THR A 362 -0.63 13.35 13.53
N VAL A 363 -0.90 12.08 13.89
CA VAL A 363 -0.08 11.27 14.81
C VAL A 363 0.07 9.87 14.23
N ASN A 364 1.31 9.44 14.02
CA ASN A 364 1.61 8.09 13.55
C ASN A 364 1.50 7.06 14.69
N ILE A 365 0.70 6.01 14.49
CA ILE A 365 0.52 4.90 15.43
C ILE A 365 0.85 3.56 14.75
N VAL A 366 1.97 2.95 15.15
CA VAL A 366 2.39 1.64 14.66
C VAL A 366 1.80 0.53 15.51
N LEU A 367 0.80 -0.17 14.97
CA LEU A 367 0.00 -1.15 15.70
C LEU A 367 0.82 -2.33 16.20
N ASN A 368 1.72 -2.87 15.38
CA ASN A 368 2.57 -4.00 15.80
C ASN A 368 3.67 -3.62 16.80
N SER A 369 3.95 -2.34 17.01
CA SER A 369 4.77 -1.88 18.14
C SER A 369 3.94 -1.57 19.39
N LEU A 370 2.61 -1.48 19.25
CA LEU A 370 1.67 -1.24 20.36
C LEU A 370 1.21 -2.54 21.00
N VAL A 371 0.82 -3.56 20.21
CA VAL A 371 0.13 -4.76 20.71
C VAL A 371 1.02 -6.02 20.72
N ASN A 372 0.98 -6.68 21.88
CA ASN A 372 1.51 -7.99 22.27
C ASN A 372 0.49 -9.15 22.28
N THR A 373 0.70 -10.34 21.72
CA THR A 373 -0.10 -11.55 22.10
C THR A 373 0.43 -12.23 23.36
N VAL A 374 1.67 -11.94 23.74
CA VAL A 374 2.31 -12.46 24.96
C VAL A 374 2.83 -11.32 25.82
N ARG A 375 2.88 -11.56 27.13
CA ARG A 375 3.51 -10.64 28.07
C ARG A 375 5.02 -10.74 27.95
N SER A 376 5.68 -9.67 27.53
CA SER A 376 7.14 -9.64 27.43
C SER A 376 7.66 -8.20 27.45
N GLY A 377 8.86 -7.98 28.02
CA GLY A 377 9.47 -6.65 28.04
C GLY A 377 8.54 -5.55 28.55
N ASN A 378 8.30 -4.53 27.71
CA ASN A 378 7.42 -3.40 28.00
C ASN A 378 5.91 -3.68 27.78
N TYR A 379 5.56 -4.80 27.12
CA TYR A 379 4.18 -5.23 26.89
C TYR A 379 3.56 -5.76 28.19
N THR A 380 3.06 -4.84 29.01
CA THR A 380 2.62 -5.11 30.39
C THR A 380 1.23 -4.58 30.69
N VAL A 381 0.64 -3.77 29.81
CA VAL A 381 -0.71 -3.25 29.98
C VAL A 381 -1.70 -4.29 29.44
N GLU A 382 -2.36 -5.02 30.33
CA GLU A 382 -3.34 -6.04 29.95
C GLU A 382 -4.58 -5.40 29.32
N PHE A 383 -5.03 -5.96 28.20
CA PHE A 383 -6.27 -5.59 27.53
C PHE A 383 -7.04 -6.86 27.13
N LYS A 384 -8.30 -6.97 27.57
CA LYS A 384 -9.14 -8.12 27.26
C LYS A 384 -10.05 -7.80 26.08
N PHE A 385 -9.99 -8.64 25.05
CA PHE A 385 -10.81 -8.47 23.86
C PHE A 385 -11.25 -9.83 23.34
N CYS A 386 -12.56 -10.00 23.10
CA CYS A 386 -13.14 -11.22 22.54
C CYS A 386 -12.71 -12.50 23.29
N GLY A 387 -12.65 -12.43 24.63
CA GLY A 387 -12.28 -13.56 25.51
C GLY A 387 -10.79 -13.89 25.58
N LEU A 388 -9.93 -13.14 24.89
CA LEU A 388 -8.47 -13.29 24.92
C LEU A 388 -7.82 -12.08 25.62
N THR A 389 -6.61 -12.29 26.14
CA THR A 389 -5.80 -11.23 26.75
C THR A 389 -4.64 -10.84 25.83
N TYR A 390 -4.54 -9.54 25.58
CA TYR A 390 -3.46 -8.89 24.84
C TYR A 390 -2.66 -7.99 25.78
N TYR A 391 -1.45 -7.63 25.38
CA TYR A 391 -0.55 -6.83 26.20
C TYR A 391 -0.06 -5.62 25.41
N MET A 392 -0.44 -4.41 25.82
CA MET A 392 0.01 -3.18 25.17
C MET A 392 1.35 -2.72 25.72
N ASP A 393 2.18 -2.14 24.87
CA ASP A 393 3.44 -1.54 25.28
C ASP A 393 3.17 -0.33 26.20
N LYS A 394 3.67 -0.41 27.45
CA LYS A 394 3.46 0.63 28.45
C LYS A 394 4.15 1.94 28.09
N GLY A 395 5.35 1.88 27.51
CA GLY A 395 6.12 3.07 27.13
C GLY A 395 5.42 3.82 26.00
N TYR A 396 4.99 3.09 24.98
CA TYR A 396 4.29 3.65 23.84
C TYR A 396 2.92 4.21 24.25
N THR A 397 2.17 3.48 25.07
CA THR A 397 0.90 3.97 25.65
C THR A 397 1.10 5.30 26.38
N ASN A 398 2.13 5.42 27.22
CA ASN A 398 2.42 6.66 27.95
C ASN A 398 2.80 7.82 27.02
N GLN A 399 3.44 7.55 25.88
CA GLN A 399 3.76 8.59 24.89
C GLN A 399 2.48 9.11 24.22
N LEU A 400 1.60 8.20 23.79
CA LEU A 400 0.31 8.55 23.21
C LEU A 400 -0.56 9.33 24.23
N ASP A 401 -0.64 8.89 25.48
CA ASP A 401 -1.36 9.60 26.54
C ASP A 401 -0.94 11.07 26.66
N LYS A 402 0.38 11.34 26.59
CA LYS A 402 0.93 12.70 26.63
C LYS A 402 0.48 13.51 25.42
N ILE A 403 0.63 12.94 24.23
CA ILE A 403 0.23 13.58 22.96
C ILE A 403 -1.25 13.96 22.99
N LEU A 404 -2.12 13.00 23.30
CA LEU A 404 -3.57 13.18 23.30
C LEU A 404 -4.01 14.14 24.42
N THR A 405 -3.32 14.14 25.56
CA THR A 405 -3.56 15.09 26.65
C THR A 405 -3.25 16.53 26.24
N GLU A 406 -2.13 16.77 25.57
CA GLU A 406 -1.78 18.12 25.12
C GLU A 406 -2.73 18.63 24.03
N CYS A 407 -3.19 17.75 23.14
CA CYS A 407 -4.20 18.09 22.14
C CYS A 407 -5.54 18.42 22.79
N ARG A 408 -6.00 17.60 23.74
CA ARG A 408 -7.28 17.81 24.44
C ARG A 408 -7.30 19.10 25.25
N LYS A 409 -6.23 19.43 25.99
CA LYS A 409 -6.11 20.71 26.71
C LYS A 409 -6.30 21.92 25.80
N ARG A 410 -5.93 21.80 24.53
CA ARG A 410 -6.01 22.85 23.52
C ARG A 410 -7.23 22.73 22.61
N GLY A 411 -8.06 21.69 22.74
CA GLY A 411 -9.17 21.44 21.83
C GLY A 411 -8.71 21.23 20.38
N ILE A 412 -7.61 20.50 20.20
CA ILE A 412 -7.03 20.15 18.90
C ILE A 412 -7.62 18.81 18.43
N VAL A 413 -8.05 18.78 17.16
CA VAL A 413 -8.53 17.56 16.50
C VAL A 413 -7.34 16.67 16.15
N VAL A 414 -7.43 15.38 16.47
CA VAL A 414 -6.35 14.41 16.24
C VAL A 414 -6.74 13.44 15.14
N SER A 415 -5.89 13.35 14.11
CA SER A 415 -5.97 12.36 13.04
C SER A 415 -4.86 11.31 13.25
N ALA A 416 -5.23 10.10 13.64
CA ALA A 416 -4.26 9.03 13.85
C ALA A 416 -4.02 8.26 12.55
N ILE A 417 -2.76 8.18 12.09
CA ILE A 417 -2.36 7.36 10.95
C ILE A 417 -1.96 5.99 11.49
N LEU A 418 -2.76 4.97 11.16
CA LEU A 418 -2.57 3.62 11.66
C LEU A 418 -1.67 2.81 10.73
N LEU A 419 -0.56 2.31 11.26
CA LEU A 419 0.49 1.69 10.48
C LEU A 419 0.80 0.29 10.99
N ASN A 420 1.30 -0.57 10.11
CA ASN A 420 1.76 -1.91 10.46
C ASN A 420 3.12 -2.14 9.82
N ARG A 421 4.21 -2.02 10.60
CA ARG A 421 5.57 -2.14 10.05
C ARG A 421 5.76 -3.52 9.45
N HIS A 422 6.31 -3.57 8.24
CA HIS A 422 6.61 -4.82 7.55
C HIS A 422 7.48 -5.74 8.42
N SER A 423 8.57 -5.20 8.97
CA SER A 423 9.44 -5.90 9.89
C SER A 423 9.49 -5.18 11.24
N ASP A 424 8.95 -5.82 12.28
CA ASP A 424 9.18 -5.45 13.67
C ASP A 424 9.48 -6.72 14.47
N THR A 425 10.72 -6.85 14.93
CA THR A 425 11.22 -8.00 15.67
C THR A 425 10.85 -7.96 17.15
N HIS A 426 10.28 -6.85 17.65
CA HIS A 426 9.98 -6.67 19.06
C HIS A 426 8.61 -7.23 19.47
N SER A 427 7.71 -7.49 18.51
CA SER A 427 6.39 -8.04 18.77
C SER A 427 6.16 -9.36 18.06
N GLN A 428 5.68 -10.37 18.80
CA GLN A 428 5.21 -11.62 18.22
C GLN A 428 3.88 -11.42 17.46
N ALA A 429 3.18 -10.30 17.69
CA ALA A 429 2.01 -9.92 16.92
C ALA A 429 2.36 -9.52 15.48
N THR A 430 3.61 -9.14 15.17
CA THR A 430 4.02 -8.74 13.82
C THR A 430 3.71 -9.82 12.78
N ALA A 431 4.00 -11.09 13.08
CA ALA A 431 3.71 -12.20 12.16
C ALA A 431 2.21 -12.39 11.93
N LEU A 432 1.38 -12.09 12.94
CA LEU A 432 -0.08 -12.16 12.83
C LEU A 432 -0.68 -10.92 12.15
N LEU A 433 -0.05 -9.75 12.25
CA LEU A 433 -0.56 -8.51 11.67
C LEU A 433 -0.08 -8.29 10.24
N LYS A 434 1.09 -8.79 9.84
CA LYS A 434 1.64 -8.65 8.48
C LYS A 434 0.85 -9.48 7.47
N HIS A 435 0.38 -8.87 6.37
CA HIS A 435 -0.30 -9.61 5.30
C HIS A 435 0.59 -10.74 4.76
N PRO A 436 0.07 -11.97 4.54
CA PRO A 436 0.87 -13.13 4.14
C PRO A 436 1.60 -12.96 2.80
N GLU A 437 1.06 -12.13 1.90
CA GLU A 437 1.67 -11.85 0.59
C GLU A 437 2.57 -10.60 0.58
N CYS A 438 2.80 -9.96 1.71
CA CYS A 438 3.67 -8.80 1.79
C CYS A 438 5.13 -9.18 1.50
N ASP A 439 5.71 -8.57 0.46
CA ASP A 439 7.01 -8.92 -0.13
C ASP A 439 8.08 -7.82 0.04
N GLY A 440 7.75 -6.67 0.61
CA GLY A 440 8.65 -5.52 0.69
C GLY A 440 8.02 -4.31 1.41
N GLY A 441 8.62 -3.13 1.18
CA GLY A 441 8.13 -1.85 1.72
C GLY A 441 8.36 -1.64 3.21
N ASN A 442 7.99 -0.44 3.68
CA ASN A 442 8.06 -0.01 5.08
C ASN A 442 6.92 -0.56 5.92
N TYR A 443 5.71 -0.63 5.35
CA TYR A 443 4.51 -1.09 6.03
C TYR A 443 3.75 -2.11 5.20
N SER A 444 3.01 -2.98 5.88
CA SER A 444 2.20 -4.04 5.32
C SER A 444 0.72 -3.74 5.50
N MET A 445 -0.11 -4.13 4.53
CA MET A 445 -1.56 -4.30 4.75
C MET A 445 -1.78 -5.21 5.98
N PRO A 446 -2.81 -4.99 6.82
CA PRO A 446 -3.12 -5.92 7.89
C PRO A 446 -3.50 -7.30 7.32
N ASN A 447 -3.06 -8.34 8.00
CA ASN A 447 -3.50 -9.71 7.73
C ASN A 447 -4.93 -9.90 8.20
N LEU A 448 -5.84 -10.06 7.25
CA LEU A 448 -7.24 -10.34 7.51
C LEU A 448 -7.64 -11.74 7.03
N THR A 449 -6.69 -12.67 6.83
CA THR A 449 -6.96 -13.99 6.23
C THR A 449 -7.25 -15.09 7.26
N SER A 450 -7.23 -14.76 8.56
CA SER A 450 -7.56 -15.71 9.63
C SER A 450 -8.25 -15.03 10.82
N ALA A 451 -9.02 -15.81 11.57
CA ALA A 451 -9.71 -15.35 12.77
C ALA A 451 -8.76 -14.74 13.81
N LYS A 452 -7.63 -15.42 14.09
CA LYS A 452 -6.58 -14.91 15.00
C LYS A 452 -6.00 -13.56 14.55
N ALA A 453 -5.62 -13.44 13.29
CA ALA A 453 -5.02 -12.22 12.75
C ALA A 453 -5.98 -11.02 12.85
N VAL A 454 -7.24 -11.24 12.45
CA VAL A 454 -8.32 -10.25 12.57
C VAL A 454 -8.54 -9.86 14.03
N ASN A 455 -8.54 -10.80 14.97
CA ASN A 455 -8.78 -10.51 16.38
C ASN A 455 -7.64 -9.69 17.02
N VAL A 456 -6.38 -9.93 16.65
CA VAL A 456 -5.23 -9.11 17.11
C VAL A 456 -5.35 -7.68 16.57
N TYR A 457 -5.65 -7.53 15.27
CA TYR A 457 -5.85 -6.22 14.66
C TYR A 457 -7.01 -5.45 15.32
N ALA A 458 -8.16 -6.12 15.49
CA ALA A 458 -9.32 -5.56 16.17
C ALA A 458 -9.03 -5.20 17.64
N ALA A 459 -8.26 -6.02 18.37
CA ALA A 459 -7.88 -5.72 19.76
C ALA A 459 -7.02 -4.44 19.88
N ALA A 460 -6.08 -4.22 18.95
CA ALA A 460 -5.28 -2.99 18.94
C ALA A 460 -6.16 -1.75 18.66
N LEU A 461 -7.07 -1.85 17.70
CA LEU A 461 -8.02 -0.78 17.39
C LEU A 461 -8.98 -0.51 18.56
N ALA A 462 -9.51 -1.56 19.19
CA ALA A 462 -10.43 -1.45 20.31
C ALA A 462 -9.77 -0.81 21.53
N TYR A 463 -8.50 -1.15 21.80
CA TYR A 463 -7.73 -0.51 22.86
C TYR A 463 -7.57 1.00 22.63
N LEU A 464 -7.19 1.40 21.41
CA LEU A 464 -7.07 2.80 21.05
C LEU A 464 -8.41 3.53 21.15
N ALA A 465 -9.49 2.94 20.62
CA ALA A 465 -10.81 3.56 20.60
C ALA A 465 -11.40 3.70 22.02
N GLU A 466 -11.30 2.66 22.85
CA GLU A 466 -11.76 2.70 24.25
C GLU A 466 -10.97 3.74 25.05
N ARG A 467 -9.64 3.75 24.94
CA ARG A 467 -8.79 4.66 25.70
C ARG A 467 -8.92 6.12 25.26
N TYR A 468 -8.96 6.36 23.95
CA TYR A 468 -8.93 7.69 23.35
C TYR A 468 -10.30 8.10 22.78
N SER A 469 -11.34 8.00 23.60
CA SER A 469 -12.70 8.44 23.30
C SER A 469 -13.31 9.37 24.36
N SER A 470 -12.54 9.73 25.38
CA SER A 470 -13.03 10.51 26.51
C SER A 470 -12.27 11.82 26.71
N ASP A 471 -12.93 12.77 27.38
CA ASP A 471 -12.32 14.07 27.75
C ASP A 471 -11.26 13.95 28.87
N SER A 472 -10.99 12.74 29.36
CA SER A 472 -10.08 12.50 30.50
C SER A 472 -8.60 12.42 30.12
N ILE A 473 -8.28 11.84 28.95
CA ILE A 473 -6.92 11.77 28.38
C ILE A 473 -6.95 12.64 27.13
N GLY A 474 -7.69 12.20 26.12
CA GLY A 474 -7.93 12.88 24.87
C GLY A 474 -8.61 11.92 23.91
N ARG A 475 -8.72 12.34 22.66
CA ARG A 475 -9.57 11.65 21.69
C ARG A 475 -8.92 11.56 20.31
N ILE A 476 -9.04 10.40 19.67
CA ILE A 476 -8.77 10.24 18.24
C ILE A 476 -10.07 10.54 17.49
N HIS A 477 -10.02 11.52 16.59
CA HIS A 477 -11.19 12.02 15.87
C HIS A 477 -11.26 11.43 14.47
N HIS A 478 -10.12 11.41 13.80
CA HIS A 478 -9.98 10.80 12.48
C HIS A 478 -9.01 9.63 12.55
N TRP A 479 -9.35 8.57 11.85
CA TRP A 479 -8.60 7.33 11.80
C TRP A 479 -8.17 7.15 10.35
N ILE A 480 -6.94 7.53 10.03
CA ILE A 480 -6.36 7.39 8.70
C ILE A 480 -5.82 5.97 8.58
N LEU A 481 -6.36 5.19 7.65
CA LEU A 481 -6.07 3.76 7.54
C LEU A 481 -4.91 3.55 6.58
N HIS A 482 -3.77 3.18 7.17
CA HIS A 482 -2.49 2.97 6.50
C HIS A 482 -1.96 4.26 5.86
N ASN A 483 -0.86 4.16 5.12
CA ASN A 483 -0.26 5.31 4.45
C ASN A 483 -0.24 5.10 2.94
N GLU A 484 -0.60 6.14 2.19
CA GLU A 484 -0.44 6.23 0.73
C GLU A 484 -0.83 4.93 0.01
N VAL A 485 -2.09 4.52 0.14
CA VAL A 485 -2.54 3.18 -0.25
C VAL A 485 -2.51 2.94 -1.75
N ASP A 486 -2.48 4.02 -2.54
CA ASP A 486 -2.23 3.97 -3.98
C ASP A 486 -0.76 3.64 -4.32
N PHE A 487 0.16 3.94 -3.41
CA PHE A 487 1.58 3.60 -3.48
C PHE A 487 1.90 2.35 -2.64
N GLN A 488 1.06 1.32 -2.81
CA GLN A 488 0.99 0.16 -1.92
C GLN A 488 2.32 -0.55 -1.67
N LYS A 489 3.18 -0.70 -2.70
CA LYS A 489 4.42 -1.48 -2.60
C LYS A 489 5.36 -0.99 -1.51
N GLU A 490 5.37 0.31 -1.26
CA GLU A 490 6.22 0.92 -0.23
C GLU A 490 5.47 1.10 1.10
N TRP A 491 4.23 1.59 1.05
CA TRP A 491 3.57 2.14 2.23
C TRP A 491 2.40 1.35 2.78
N THR A 492 1.86 0.38 2.04
CA THR A 492 0.79 -0.52 2.51
C THR A 492 0.86 -1.85 1.73
N ASN A 493 1.97 -2.57 1.89
CA ASN A 493 2.36 -3.66 1.00
C ASN A 493 1.50 -4.92 1.20
N MET A 494 0.98 -5.44 0.09
CA MET A 494 0.25 -6.71 -0.02
C MET A 494 0.82 -7.59 -1.16
N GLY A 495 2.05 -7.35 -1.61
CA GLY A 495 2.62 -7.95 -2.82
C GLY A 495 1.99 -7.40 -4.11
N ASP A 496 2.30 -7.97 -5.27
CA ASP A 496 1.65 -7.57 -6.53
C ASP A 496 0.20 -8.06 -6.55
N GLN A 497 -0.74 -7.11 -6.61
CA GLN A 497 -2.17 -7.38 -6.58
C GLN A 497 -2.92 -6.63 -7.68
N PRO A 498 -3.98 -7.24 -8.25
CA PRO A 498 -5.00 -6.46 -8.96
C PRO A 498 -5.79 -5.57 -7.99
N GLU A 499 -6.22 -4.40 -8.46
CA GLU A 499 -6.83 -3.33 -7.64
C GLU A 499 -8.02 -3.80 -6.79
N TRP A 500 -8.97 -4.54 -7.37
CA TRP A 500 -10.16 -4.99 -6.64
C TRP A 500 -9.86 -5.96 -5.49
N ARG A 501 -8.83 -6.81 -5.65
CA ARG A 501 -8.38 -7.72 -4.58
C ARG A 501 -7.71 -6.96 -3.45
N TYR A 502 -6.89 -5.96 -3.80
CA TYR A 502 -6.27 -5.06 -2.84
C TYR A 502 -7.33 -4.26 -2.06
N MET A 503 -8.29 -3.66 -2.78
CA MET A 503 -9.35 -2.85 -2.21
C MET A 503 -10.33 -3.65 -1.35
N ASP A 504 -10.62 -4.92 -1.64
CA ASP A 504 -11.42 -5.76 -0.74
C ASP A 504 -10.74 -5.91 0.64
N SER A 505 -9.43 -6.15 0.67
CA SER A 505 -8.66 -6.23 1.93
C SER A 505 -8.62 -4.88 2.65
N TYR A 506 -8.43 -3.80 1.88
CA TYR A 506 -8.40 -2.44 2.41
C TYR A 506 -9.74 -2.02 3.03
N VAL A 507 -10.85 -2.20 2.31
CA VAL A 507 -12.21 -1.85 2.77
C VAL A 507 -12.58 -2.65 4.01
N ARG A 508 -12.22 -3.95 4.08
CA ARG A 508 -12.40 -4.75 5.30
C ARG A 508 -11.65 -4.13 6.50
N SER A 509 -10.42 -3.65 6.31
CA SER A 509 -9.68 -2.97 7.38
C SER A 509 -10.35 -1.65 7.82
N MET A 510 -10.85 -0.85 6.87
CA MET A 510 -11.61 0.37 7.15
C MET A 510 -12.89 0.08 7.94
N ARG A 511 -13.62 -0.99 7.59
CA ARG A 511 -14.86 -1.39 8.26
C ARG A 511 -14.64 -1.87 9.68
N ILE A 512 -13.60 -2.66 9.93
CA ILE A 512 -13.22 -3.08 11.28
C ILE A 512 -12.94 -1.84 12.14
N CYS A 513 -12.11 -0.90 11.64
CA CYS A 513 -11.80 0.33 12.37
C CYS A 513 -13.04 1.19 12.62
N HIS A 514 -13.87 1.41 11.59
CA HIS A 514 -15.11 2.18 11.70
C HIS A 514 -16.02 1.58 12.77
N ASN A 515 -16.29 0.28 12.68
CA ASN A 515 -17.26 -0.37 13.55
C ASN A 515 -16.81 -0.35 15.02
N ILE A 516 -15.52 -0.53 15.27
CA ILE A 516 -14.94 -0.43 16.61
C ILE A 516 -14.95 1.01 17.11
N ALA A 517 -14.46 1.97 16.32
CA ALA A 517 -14.38 3.38 16.72
C ALA A 517 -15.77 3.96 17.02
N HIS A 518 -16.79 3.61 16.23
CA HIS A 518 -18.18 4.06 16.41
C HIS A 518 -18.86 3.49 17.66
N GLN A 519 -18.29 2.48 18.31
CA GLN A 519 -18.73 2.12 19.66
C GLN A 519 -18.42 3.22 20.68
N TYR A 520 -17.38 4.03 20.44
CA TYR A 520 -16.85 4.95 21.44
C TYR A 520 -16.94 6.42 21.00
N ASP A 521 -17.01 6.69 19.69
CA ASP A 521 -17.24 8.02 19.12
C ASP A 521 -18.03 7.91 17.82
N GLN A 522 -19.31 8.28 17.87
CA GLN A 522 -20.21 8.32 16.70
C GLN A 522 -19.81 9.36 15.64
N ASN A 523 -18.88 10.26 15.98
CA ASN A 523 -18.35 11.27 15.08
C ASN A 523 -17.00 10.86 14.46
N ALA A 524 -16.46 9.69 14.81
CA ALA A 524 -15.18 9.22 14.29
C ALA A 524 -15.26 9.01 12.77
N VAL A 525 -14.28 9.52 12.03
CA VAL A 525 -14.21 9.36 10.58
C VAL A 525 -13.03 8.48 10.21
N VAL A 526 -13.27 7.46 9.39
CA VAL A 526 -12.22 6.56 8.87
C VAL A 526 -11.78 7.05 7.51
N MET A 527 -10.50 7.29 7.29
CA MET A 527 -10.01 8.03 6.12
C MET A 527 -9.07 7.18 5.26
N ILE A 528 -9.23 7.30 3.94
CA ILE A 528 -8.30 6.74 2.96
C ILE A 528 -7.12 7.70 2.75
N SER A 529 -5.89 7.21 2.86
CA SER A 529 -4.66 7.99 2.64
C SER A 529 -4.17 7.86 1.21
N LEU A 530 -3.93 8.98 0.52
CA LEU A 530 -3.61 9.00 -0.91
C LEU A 530 -2.46 9.96 -1.20
N THR A 531 -1.56 9.59 -2.12
CA THR A 531 -0.49 10.48 -2.61
C THR A 531 -1.02 11.67 -3.40
N HIS A 532 -0.12 12.54 -3.89
CA HIS A 532 -0.41 13.62 -4.84
C HIS A 532 -0.82 13.12 -6.24
N CYS A 533 -0.82 11.81 -6.51
CA CYS A 533 -1.36 11.25 -7.75
C CYS A 533 -2.89 11.42 -7.84
N TRP A 534 -3.45 11.51 -9.04
CA TRP A 534 -4.90 11.61 -9.23
C TRP A 534 -5.46 10.58 -10.20
N ALA A 535 -5.46 10.87 -11.50
CA ALA A 535 -5.95 9.96 -12.54
C ALA A 535 -4.86 9.05 -13.12
N LYS A 536 -3.62 9.17 -12.62
CA LYS A 536 -2.47 8.35 -13.02
C LYS A 536 -1.89 7.65 -11.79
N ALA A 537 -1.39 6.43 -11.98
CA ALA A 537 -0.56 5.74 -10.99
C ALA A 537 0.93 6.07 -11.21
N GLU A 538 1.64 6.51 -10.18
CA GLU A 538 3.10 6.35 -10.07
C GLU A 538 3.47 5.11 -9.25
N GLY A 539 2.63 4.76 -8.28
CA GLY A 539 2.62 3.47 -7.62
C GLY A 539 1.88 2.42 -8.45
N GLN A 540 1.01 1.64 -7.80
CA GLN A 540 0.27 0.59 -8.50
C GLN A 540 -1.12 1.04 -8.96
N TYR A 541 -1.73 2.00 -8.26
CA TYR A 541 -3.12 2.39 -8.49
C TYR A 541 -3.26 3.91 -8.63
N ALA A 542 -4.30 4.36 -9.33
CA ALA A 542 -4.64 5.77 -9.41
C ALA A 542 -5.59 6.15 -8.25
N PRO A 543 -5.29 7.17 -7.43
CA PRO A 543 -6.15 7.59 -6.32
C PRO A 543 -7.63 7.80 -6.65
N LYS A 544 -7.93 8.38 -7.82
CA LYS A 544 -9.30 8.56 -8.29
C LYS A 544 -10.04 7.22 -8.42
N SER A 545 -9.38 6.19 -8.95
CA SER A 545 -9.96 4.85 -9.13
C SER A 545 -10.29 4.20 -7.78
N LEU A 546 -9.38 4.30 -6.81
CA LEU A 546 -9.60 3.77 -5.45
C LEU A 546 -10.79 4.45 -4.75
N LEU A 547 -10.96 5.76 -4.93
CA LEU A 547 -12.09 6.52 -4.39
C LEU A 547 -13.43 6.11 -5.06
N GLU A 548 -13.43 5.90 -6.37
CA GLU A 548 -14.59 5.41 -7.11
C GLU A 548 -14.98 3.98 -6.66
N ASP A 549 -13.99 3.11 -6.45
CA ASP A 549 -14.21 1.76 -5.92
C ASP A 549 -14.77 1.79 -4.50
N LEU A 550 -14.26 2.67 -3.63
CA LEU A 550 -14.80 2.86 -2.28
C LEU A 550 -16.27 3.35 -2.32
N CYS A 551 -16.64 4.20 -3.28
CA CYS A 551 -18.03 4.59 -3.50
C CYS A 551 -18.90 3.39 -3.95
N LYS A 552 -18.42 2.54 -4.86
CA LYS A 552 -19.11 1.32 -5.30
C LYS A 552 -19.34 0.36 -4.12
N TRP A 553 -18.32 0.12 -3.29
CA TRP A 553 -18.44 -0.69 -2.06
C TRP A 553 -19.44 -0.10 -1.06
N SER A 554 -19.40 1.22 -0.87
CA SER A 554 -20.33 1.92 0.02
C SER A 554 -21.78 1.75 -0.43
N LYS A 555 -22.04 1.76 -1.74
CA LYS A 555 -23.36 1.50 -2.31
C LYS A 555 -23.80 0.04 -2.15
N ALA A 556 -22.89 -0.91 -2.38
CA ALA A 556 -23.21 -2.34 -2.36
C ALA A 556 -23.42 -2.89 -0.94
N GLU A 557 -22.54 -2.56 0.00
CA GLU A 557 -22.49 -3.21 1.32
C GLU A 557 -22.91 -2.30 2.49
N GLY A 558 -23.47 -1.12 2.18
CA GLY A 558 -23.98 -0.13 3.12
C GLY A 558 -22.98 0.99 3.39
N ASP A 559 -23.39 2.24 3.22
CA ASP A 559 -22.48 3.39 3.34
C ASP A 559 -22.06 3.65 4.79
N PHE A 560 -20.82 4.14 4.99
CA PHE A 560 -20.23 4.42 6.30
C PHE A 560 -19.48 5.75 6.31
N LEU A 561 -19.19 6.27 7.50
CA LEU A 561 -18.60 7.59 7.67
C LEU A 561 -17.09 7.56 7.37
N TRP A 562 -16.77 7.47 6.08
CA TRP A 562 -15.40 7.59 5.59
C TRP A 562 -15.09 8.96 4.98
N GLY A 563 -13.81 9.32 4.99
CA GLY A 563 -13.26 10.56 4.43
C GLY A 563 -11.93 10.34 3.70
N ILE A 564 -11.24 11.41 3.33
CA ILE A 564 -10.05 11.42 2.48
C ILE A 564 -8.91 12.17 3.17
N ALA A 565 -7.78 11.50 3.31
CA ALA A 565 -6.51 12.03 3.80
C ALA A 565 -5.56 12.13 2.59
N TYR A 566 -5.43 13.31 2.00
CA TYR A 566 -4.77 13.50 0.70
C TYR A 566 -3.42 14.21 0.87
N HIS A 567 -2.38 13.81 0.13
CA HIS A 567 -1.01 14.33 0.28
C HIS A 567 -0.58 15.17 -0.95
N PRO A 568 -1.07 16.41 -1.15
CA PRO A 568 -0.81 17.22 -2.34
C PRO A 568 0.59 17.87 -2.35
N TYR A 569 1.64 17.06 -2.27
CA TYR A 569 3.01 17.50 -2.52
C TYR A 569 3.19 18.05 -3.95
N PRO A 570 4.18 18.92 -4.18
CA PRO A 570 4.69 19.20 -5.51
C PRO A 570 4.98 17.93 -6.30
N GLN A 571 4.75 17.94 -7.61
CA GLN A 571 5.01 16.78 -8.49
C GLN A 571 6.47 16.31 -8.40
N ASN A 572 7.39 17.23 -8.13
CA ASN A 572 8.75 16.91 -7.73
C ASN A 572 9.04 17.51 -6.36
N LEU A 573 9.12 16.66 -5.32
CA LEU A 573 9.31 17.09 -3.94
C LEU A 573 10.59 17.92 -3.73
N THR A 574 11.60 17.79 -4.60
CA THR A 574 12.84 18.57 -4.48
C THR A 574 12.69 20.01 -4.98
N LYS A 575 11.66 20.29 -5.79
CA LYS A 575 11.44 21.58 -6.44
C LYS A 575 10.31 22.37 -5.75
N PRO A 576 10.62 23.47 -5.04
CA PRO A 576 9.59 24.25 -4.35
C PRO A 576 8.68 25.06 -5.27
N GLU A 577 9.12 25.38 -6.49
CA GLU A 577 8.39 26.21 -7.46
C GLU A 577 7.32 25.42 -8.23
N PHE A 578 6.46 24.71 -7.50
CA PHE A 578 5.43 23.83 -8.07
C PHE A 578 4.50 24.54 -9.07
N TRP A 579 4.27 25.84 -8.91
CA TRP A 579 3.47 26.65 -9.85
C TRP A 579 4.08 26.67 -11.26
N LYS A 580 5.42 26.51 -11.39
CA LYS A 580 6.15 26.39 -12.67
C LYS A 580 6.40 24.93 -13.06
N ASP A 581 6.73 24.08 -12.09
CA ASP A 581 7.25 22.73 -12.36
C ASP A 581 6.19 21.63 -12.46
N ASP A 582 5.00 21.83 -11.86
CA ASP A 582 3.92 20.83 -11.86
C ASP A 582 3.11 20.91 -13.17
N ASN A 583 3.73 20.48 -14.26
CA ASN A 583 3.15 20.56 -15.61
C ASN A 583 2.05 19.52 -15.85
N SER A 584 2.03 18.43 -15.07
CA SER A 584 1.01 17.38 -15.17
C SER A 584 -0.13 17.55 -14.15
N ALA A 585 -0.08 18.59 -13.32
CA ALA A 585 -1.15 19.03 -12.44
C ALA A 585 -2.02 20.07 -13.18
N THR A 586 -2.99 19.58 -13.93
CA THR A 586 -3.91 20.39 -14.75
C THR A 586 -5.22 20.66 -14.03
N TYR A 587 -5.97 21.67 -14.45
CA TYR A 587 -7.30 22.00 -13.92
C TYR A 587 -8.39 21.19 -14.61
N SER A 588 -8.29 19.86 -14.54
CA SER A 588 -9.23 18.92 -15.15
C SER A 588 -9.41 17.70 -14.25
N MET A 589 -10.60 17.11 -14.26
CA MET A 589 -10.87 15.85 -13.54
C MET A 589 -10.08 14.65 -14.05
N SER A 590 -9.41 14.77 -15.20
CA SER A 590 -8.46 13.78 -15.73
C SER A 590 -6.99 14.16 -15.48
N SER A 591 -6.72 15.15 -14.62
CA SER A 591 -5.35 15.52 -14.26
C SER A 591 -4.55 14.32 -13.75
N ALA A 592 -3.28 14.23 -14.12
CA ALA A 592 -2.43 13.13 -13.65
C ALA A 592 -2.13 13.25 -12.15
N TYR A 593 -1.92 14.47 -11.66
CA TYR A 593 -1.64 14.78 -10.26
C TYR A 593 -2.62 15.83 -9.73
N CYS A 594 -2.85 15.81 -8.43
CA CYS A 594 -3.44 16.91 -7.69
C CYS A 594 -2.42 17.38 -6.63
N THR A 595 -1.88 18.58 -6.84
CA THR A 595 -0.86 19.19 -5.98
C THR A 595 -1.39 20.51 -5.43
N PHE A 596 -0.57 21.27 -4.69
CA PHE A 596 -0.94 22.63 -4.28
C PHE A 596 -1.34 23.55 -5.47
N LYS A 597 -0.91 23.25 -6.70
CA LYS A 597 -1.24 24.02 -7.90
C LYS A 597 -2.74 23.98 -8.24
N ASN A 598 -3.36 22.82 -8.14
CA ASN A 598 -4.69 22.51 -8.68
C ASN A 598 -5.62 21.81 -7.68
N LEU A 599 -5.56 22.19 -6.40
CA LEU A 599 -6.42 21.64 -5.34
C LEU A 599 -7.93 21.72 -5.64
N GLU A 600 -8.35 22.57 -6.58
CA GLU A 600 -9.71 22.59 -7.11
C GLU A 600 -10.16 21.22 -7.62
N VAL A 601 -9.26 20.40 -8.17
CA VAL A 601 -9.61 19.06 -8.67
C VAL A 601 -10.14 18.16 -7.55
N VAL A 602 -9.39 17.99 -6.46
CA VAL A 602 -9.85 17.15 -5.34
C VAL A 602 -11.01 17.81 -4.57
N SER A 603 -11.04 19.15 -4.52
CA SER A 603 -12.14 19.91 -3.91
C SER A 603 -13.46 19.70 -4.65
N ASP A 604 -13.48 19.85 -5.97
CA ASP A 604 -14.69 19.70 -6.79
C ASP A 604 -15.16 18.25 -6.78
N TRP A 605 -14.23 17.27 -6.80
CA TRP A 605 -14.58 15.86 -6.69
C TRP A 605 -15.32 15.56 -5.39
N VAL A 606 -14.83 16.05 -4.23
CA VAL A 606 -15.49 15.77 -2.94
C VAL A 606 -16.81 16.54 -2.76
N LEU A 607 -17.00 17.63 -3.50
CA LEU A 607 -18.23 18.42 -3.52
C LEU A 607 -19.32 17.85 -4.45
N ASP A 608 -18.99 16.89 -5.30
CA ASP A 608 -19.98 16.17 -6.08
C ASP A 608 -20.91 15.35 -5.16
N LYS A 609 -22.22 15.57 -5.30
CA LYS A 609 -23.25 14.92 -4.51
C LYS A 609 -23.29 13.40 -4.72
N GLU A 610 -22.80 12.90 -5.85
CA GLU A 610 -22.67 11.47 -6.08
C GLU A 610 -21.70 10.80 -5.10
N HIS A 611 -20.74 11.56 -4.54
CA HIS A 611 -19.77 11.07 -3.58
C HIS A 611 -20.17 11.31 -2.11
N PHE A 612 -21.31 11.97 -1.85
CA PHE A 612 -21.71 12.31 -0.48
C PHE A 612 -22.03 11.08 0.36
N PHE A 613 -21.67 11.15 1.65
CA PHE A 613 -22.14 10.19 2.63
C PHE A 613 -23.66 10.21 2.70
N LYS A 614 -24.26 9.04 2.48
CA LYS A 614 -25.71 8.82 2.38
C LYS A 614 -26.40 9.82 1.45
N GLY A 615 -25.71 10.27 0.39
CA GLY A 615 -26.20 11.22 -0.60
C GLY A 615 -26.56 12.61 -0.05
N SER A 616 -26.18 12.95 1.19
CA SER A 616 -26.64 14.17 1.87
C SER A 616 -25.55 14.98 2.55
N SER A 617 -24.41 14.37 2.88
CA SER A 617 -23.31 15.03 3.59
C SER A 617 -22.00 14.90 2.83
N LYS A 618 -21.31 16.03 2.57
CA LYS A 618 -19.95 16.04 2.02
C LYS A 618 -19.04 15.18 2.90
N ARG A 619 -18.18 14.37 2.28
CA ARG A 619 -17.16 13.62 3.01
C ARG A 619 -16.03 14.54 3.47
N LEU A 620 -15.38 14.17 4.57
CA LEU A 620 -14.23 14.95 5.04
C LEU A 620 -13.06 14.81 4.06
N LEU A 621 -12.37 15.91 3.81
CA LEU A 621 -11.12 15.97 3.05
C LEU A 621 -10.09 16.75 3.87
N PHE A 622 -9.08 16.06 4.37
CA PHE A 622 -7.93 16.63 5.05
C PHE A 622 -6.70 16.46 4.17
N LEU A 623 -5.89 17.51 4.06
CA LEU A 623 -4.59 17.43 3.42
C LEU A 623 -3.57 17.00 4.49
N SER A 624 -3.45 15.69 4.72
CA SER A 624 -2.90 15.09 5.94
C SER A 624 -1.38 15.07 6.06
N GLU A 625 -0.67 15.21 4.94
CA GLU A 625 0.79 15.18 4.91
C GLU A 625 1.29 15.89 3.64
N ASN A 626 1.77 17.12 3.78
CA ASN A 626 2.22 17.88 2.63
C ASN A 626 2.99 19.14 3.05
N GLY A 627 3.90 19.58 2.19
CA GLY A 627 4.77 20.71 2.43
C GLY A 627 5.57 21.04 1.19
N THR A 628 6.27 22.16 1.21
CA THR A 628 7.23 22.53 0.16
C THR A 628 8.65 22.45 0.71
N ASN A 629 9.59 21.97 -0.11
CA ASN A 629 10.98 21.82 0.28
C ASN A 629 11.71 23.17 0.32
N SER A 630 12.77 23.30 1.12
CA SER A 630 13.79 24.33 0.96
C SER A 630 15.13 23.64 0.58
N PRO A 631 15.57 23.69 -0.69
CA PRO A 631 16.78 22.98 -1.15
C PRO A 631 18.04 23.28 -0.33
N SER A 632 18.13 24.47 0.27
CA SER A 632 19.08 24.85 1.31
C SER A 632 18.42 25.81 2.32
N TYR A 633 19.20 26.32 3.27
CA TYR A 633 18.79 27.42 4.15
C TYR A 633 19.20 28.80 3.63
N SER A 634 19.49 28.93 2.33
CA SER A 634 19.68 30.24 1.72
C SER A 634 18.39 31.07 1.82
N GLU A 635 18.53 32.39 1.89
CA GLU A 635 17.36 33.30 1.94
C GLU A 635 16.41 33.06 0.76
N ALA A 636 16.96 32.81 -0.44
CA ALA A 636 16.19 32.52 -1.63
C ALA A 636 15.37 31.22 -1.51
N ASP A 637 15.99 30.12 -1.08
CA ASP A 637 15.30 28.83 -0.95
C ASP A 637 14.24 28.86 0.16
N LEU A 638 14.54 29.57 1.26
CA LEU A 638 13.58 29.77 2.35
C LEU A 638 12.39 30.65 1.91
N ALA A 639 12.63 31.65 1.05
CA ALA A 639 11.56 32.46 0.48
C ALA A 639 10.67 31.66 -0.48
N LEU A 640 11.25 30.75 -1.29
CA LEU A 640 10.48 29.83 -2.14
C LEU A 640 9.58 28.91 -1.31
N GLN A 641 10.11 28.35 -0.22
CA GLN A 641 9.32 27.53 0.70
C GLN A 641 8.16 28.32 1.31
N ALA A 642 8.42 29.54 1.78
CA ALA A 642 7.42 30.39 2.40
C ALA A 642 6.34 30.86 1.39
N ALA A 643 6.72 31.11 0.14
CA ALA A 643 5.79 31.39 -0.94
C ALA A 643 4.87 30.21 -1.23
N GLY A 644 5.42 28.98 -1.25
CA GLY A 644 4.64 27.76 -1.36
C GLY A 644 3.66 27.57 -0.20
N ALA A 645 4.08 27.86 1.03
CA ALA A 645 3.21 27.84 2.20
C ALA A 645 2.06 28.85 2.11
N ALA A 646 2.34 30.06 1.62
CA ALA A 646 1.34 31.10 1.43
C ALA A 646 0.30 30.69 0.37
N TRP A 647 0.75 30.16 -0.77
CA TRP A 647 -0.13 29.62 -1.82
C TRP A 647 -1.01 28.49 -1.30
N ALA A 648 -0.40 27.50 -0.62
CA ALA A 648 -1.11 26.35 -0.06
C ALA A 648 -2.22 26.82 0.90
N TRP A 649 -1.90 27.75 1.79
CA TRP A 649 -2.90 28.30 2.71
C TRP A 649 -4.02 29.05 1.99
N LYS A 650 -3.71 29.95 1.04
CA LYS A 650 -4.73 30.72 0.31
C LYS A 650 -5.71 29.78 -0.41
N LYS A 651 -5.22 28.72 -1.05
CA LYS A 651 -6.06 27.67 -1.67
C LYS A 651 -6.91 26.94 -0.63
N THR A 652 -6.30 26.38 0.41
CA THR A 652 -7.01 25.59 1.42
C THR A 652 -8.06 26.40 2.17
N ALA A 653 -7.77 27.68 2.47
CA ALA A 653 -8.70 28.57 3.15
C ALA A 653 -9.96 28.81 2.30
N ALA A 654 -9.79 29.07 0.99
CA ALA A 654 -10.87 29.42 0.09
C ALA A 654 -11.70 28.24 -0.43
N LEU A 655 -11.10 27.07 -0.67
CA LEU A 655 -11.80 25.93 -1.25
C LEU A 655 -12.71 25.23 -0.22
N GLU A 656 -14.01 25.19 -0.51
CA GLU A 656 -15.04 24.61 0.36
C GLU A 656 -14.95 23.09 0.52
N GLY A 657 -14.36 22.41 -0.47
CA GLY A 657 -14.17 20.96 -0.41
C GLY A 657 -13.19 20.52 0.69
N ILE A 658 -12.25 21.38 1.07
CA ILE A 658 -11.12 21.05 1.96
C ILE A 658 -11.43 21.49 3.39
N ASP A 659 -11.35 20.55 4.34
CA ASP A 659 -11.70 20.78 5.76
C ASP A 659 -10.49 21.10 6.65
N GLY A 660 -9.28 20.77 6.21
CA GLY A 660 -8.05 21.02 6.96
C GLY A 660 -6.79 20.69 6.17
N ILE A 661 -5.66 21.23 6.61
CA ILE A 661 -4.32 20.96 6.08
C ILE A 661 -3.34 20.77 7.22
N GLN A 662 -2.48 19.77 7.12
CA GLN A 662 -1.43 19.45 8.08
C GLN A 662 -0.10 19.73 7.40
N TRP A 663 0.56 20.80 7.83
CA TRP A 663 1.89 21.11 7.30
C TRP A 663 2.87 20.03 7.77
N HIS A 664 3.40 19.27 6.82
CA HIS A 664 4.42 18.27 7.07
C HIS A 664 5.80 18.83 6.67
N ASN A 665 6.79 18.92 7.55
CA ASN A 665 6.78 18.51 8.97
C ASN A 665 6.87 19.73 9.91
N TRP A 666 6.79 19.51 11.22
CA TRP A 666 7.05 20.55 12.22
C TRP A 666 8.51 21.01 12.19
N GLN A 667 9.44 20.08 12.05
CA GLN A 667 10.88 20.28 11.96
C GLN A 667 11.43 19.49 10.78
N ASP A 668 12.49 19.96 10.15
CA ASP A 668 13.16 19.18 9.11
C ASP A 668 13.61 17.82 9.64
N ASN A 669 13.46 16.78 8.82
CA ASN A 669 13.73 15.40 9.18
C ASN A 669 14.66 14.73 8.16
N ARG A 670 15.83 14.25 8.63
CA ARG A 670 16.82 13.60 7.75
C ARG A 670 16.31 12.26 7.20
N GLY A 671 15.34 11.63 7.87
CA GLY A 671 14.72 10.39 7.43
C GLY A 671 13.91 10.51 6.14
N GLU A 672 13.61 11.74 5.68
CA GLU A 672 12.78 12.02 4.50
C GLU A 672 13.65 12.34 3.28
N GLY A 673 14.69 11.54 3.04
CA GLY A 673 15.57 11.71 1.87
C GLY A 673 16.35 13.04 1.86
N GLY A 674 16.54 13.67 3.03
CA GLY A 674 17.21 14.96 3.16
C GLY A 674 16.38 16.18 2.74
N LEU A 675 15.07 16.00 2.52
CA LEU A 675 14.14 17.10 2.33
C LEU A 675 14.11 18.02 3.56
N ARG A 676 13.91 19.32 3.33
CA ARG A 676 13.79 20.34 4.37
C ARG A 676 12.43 21.02 4.30
N ILE A 677 11.39 20.21 4.46
CA ILE A 677 9.98 20.65 4.37
C ILE A 677 9.43 21.22 5.68
N GLY A 678 10.20 21.13 6.77
CA GLY A 678 9.80 21.57 8.09
C GLY A 678 9.50 23.07 8.17
N LEU A 679 8.60 23.48 9.06
CA LEU A 679 8.45 24.88 9.49
C LEU A 679 9.68 25.35 10.29
N ARG A 680 10.38 24.41 10.93
CA ARG A 680 11.64 24.63 11.62
C ARG A 680 12.79 23.91 10.94
N ARG A 681 13.99 24.44 11.10
CA ARG A 681 15.24 23.76 10.72
C ARG A 681 15.41 22.44 11.48
N PHE A 682 16.38 21.64 11.03
CA PHE A 682 16.78 20.42 11.73
C PHE A 682 17.01 20.66 13.23
N PRO A 683 16.64 19.69 14.09
CA PRO A 683 16.88 19.80 15.53
C PRO A 683 18.36 19.95 15.91
N ASP A 684 19.25 19.42 15.06
CA ASP A 684 20.71 19.42 15.21
C ASP A 684 21.40 20.43 14.28
N ASP A 685 20.68 21.38 13.67
CA ASP A 685 21.28 22.39 12.79
C ASP A 685 22.42 23.13 13.50
N ALA A 686 23.58 23.25 12.84
CA ALA A 686 24.79 23.75 13.49
C ALA A 686 24.74 25.25 13.83
N GLN A 687 23.89 26.02 13.13
CA GLN A 687 23.80 27.47 13.30
C GLN A 687 22.58 27.83 14.15
N GLU A 688 21.42 27.29 13.81
CA GLU A 688 20.14 27.59 14.46
C GLU A 688 19.35 26.29 14.71
N PRO A 689 19.72 25.50 15.74
CA PRO A 689 18.99 24.29 16.11
C PRO A 689 17.50 24.59 16.29
N ASN A 690 16.62 23.86 15.58
CA ASN A 690 15.18 24.11 15.56
C ASN A 690 14.76 25.54 15.18
N GLY A 691 15.61 26.31 14.47
CA GLY A 691 15.32 27.69 14.08
C GLY A 691 14.01 27.80 13.29
N LYS A 692 13.21 28.84 13.60
CA LYS A 692 11.97 29.13 12.86
C LYS A 692 12.33 29.59 11.44
N LYS A 693 11.76 28.96 10.42
CA LYS A 693 11.93 29.39 9.02
C LYS A 693 10.93 30.50 8.66
N PRO A 694 11.13 31.23 7.55
CA PRO A 694 10.11 32.14 7.02
C PRO A 694 8.72 31.50 6.84
N SER A 695 8.65 30.24 6.45
CA SER A 695 7.40 29.45 6.35
C SER A 695 6.67 29.32 7.71
N TRP A 696 7.38 29.30 8.84
CA TRP A 696 6.78 29.33 10.18
C TRP A 696 5.98 30.63 10.42
N PHE A 697 6.53 31.77 10.00
CA PHE A 697 5.86 33.07 10.15
C PHE A 697 4.68 33.22 9.19
N VAL A 698 4.77 32.64 7.99
CA VAL A 698 3.62 32.51 7.08
C VAL A 698 2.51 31.69 7.75
N TRP A 699 2.84 30.53 8.32
CA TRP A 699 1.85 29.67 8.99
C TRP A 699 1.26 30.31 10.25
N GLN A 700 2.05 31.11 10.96
CA GLN A 700 1.57 31.92 12.07
C GLN A 700 0.53 32.94 11.60
N ALA A 701 0.85 33.70 10.54
CA ALA A 701 0.01 34.78 10.03
C ALA A 701 -1.25 34.29 9.30
N ALA A 702 -1.22 33.09 8.74
CA ALA A 702 -2.33 32.45 8.07
C ALA A 702 -3.63 32.46 8.91
N GLY A 703 -4.71 32.97 8.35
CA GLY A 703 -6.03 33.11 8.97
C GLY A 703 -6.12 34.23 10.01
N THR A 704 -5.12 35.11 10.11
CA THR A 704 -5.09 36.23 11.05
C THR A 704 -5.13 37.58 10.34
N SER A 705 -5.29 38.67 11.09
CA SER A 705 -5.23 40.03 10.55
C SER A 705 -3.88 40.41 9.93
N SER A 706 -2.81 39.66 10.22
CA SER A 706 -1.46 39.90 9.69
C SER A 706 -1.21 39.18 8.36
N GLU A 707 -2.11 38.29 7.92
CA GLU A 707 -1.93 37.42 6.75
C GLU A 707 -1.45 38.21 5.53
N ASP A 708 -2.21 39.21 5.07
CA ASP A 708 -1.90 39.91 3.83
C ASP A 708 -0.56 40.64 3.88
N SER A 709 -0.19 41.22 5.04
CA SER A 709 1.09 41.91 5.21
C SER A 709 2.28 40.97 5.15
N VAL A 710 2.15 39.77 5.73
CA VAL A 710 3.19 38.74 5.73
C VAL A 710 3.25 38.04 4.36
N PHE A 711 2.12 37.91 3.68
CA PHE A 711 2.01 37.18 2.42
C PHE A 711 2.42 38.05 1.22
N ALA A 712 2.26 39.37 1.29
CA ALA A 712 2.50 40.30 0.18
C ALA A 712 3.86 40.14 -0.53
N PRO A 713 5.00 39.93 0.15
CA PRO A 713 6.30 39.75 -0.53
C PRO A 713 6.31 38.56 -1.48
N TYR A 714 5.56 37.50 -1.16
CA TYR A 714 5.61 36.23 -1.89
C TYR A 714 4.84 36.25 -3.22
N LEU A 715 3.96 37.24 -3.46
CA LEU A 715 3.36 37.44 -4.79
C LEU A 715 4.44 37.62 -5.87
N SER A 716 5.48 38.40 -5.54
CA SER A 716 6.63 38.63 -6.43
C SER A 716 7.49 37.37 -6.64
N THR A 717 7.65 36.55 -5.59
CA THR A 717 8.36 35.27 -5.65
C THR A 717 7.65 34.28 -6.57
N ILE A 718 6.33 34.24 -6.51
CA ILE A 718 5.48 33.36 -7.32
C ILE A 718 5.40 33.87 -8.77
N GLY A 719 5.36 35.19 -8.95
CA GLY A 719 5.20 35.85 -10.24
C GLY A 719 3.75 36.15 -10.60
N VAL A 720 2.90 36.44 -9.60
CA VAL A 720 1.49 36.82 -9.77
C VAL A 720 1.23 38.24 -9.27
N GLY A 721 0.20 38.90 -9.79
CA GLY A 721 -0.18 40.26 -9.40
C GLY A 721 -1.12 40.29 -8.19
N SER A 722 -1.95 39.25 -8.05
CA SER A 722 -2.90 39.06 -6.96
C SER A 722 -2.95 37.60 -6.52
N TRP A 723 -3.42 37.36 -5.30
CA TRP A 723 -3.77 36.00 -4.86
C TRP A 723 -4.98 35.44 -5.63
N ASP A 724 -5.81 36.27 -6.26
CA ASP A 724 -6.90 35.79 -7.11
C ASP A 724 -6.39 35.06 -8.36
N ASP A 725 -5.18 35.38 -8.82
CA ASP A 725 -4.57 34.83 -10.04
C ASP A 725 -4.24 33.32 -9.91
N ILE A 726 -4.26 32.77 -8.69
CA ILE A 726 -3.93 31.37 -8.46
C ILE A 726 -5.15 30.45 -8.59
N PHE A 727 -6.38 30.98 -8.61
CA PHE A 727 -7.61 30.20 -8.62
C PHE A 727 -8.10 29.94 -10.04
N HIS A 728 -8.52 28.70 -10.30
CA HIS A 728 -8.97 28.28 -11.64
C HIS A 728 -10.20 27.37 -11.54
N THR A 729 -11.03 27.40 -12.59
CA THR A 729 -12.15 26.46 -12.73
C THR A 729 -11.66 25.13 -13.27
N VAL A 730 -12.15 24.02 -12.70
CA VAL A 730 -11.92 22.69 -13.26
C VAL A 730 -12.76 22.52 -14.53
N GLN A 731 -12.11 22.05 -15.59
CA GLN A 731 -12.73 21.75 -16.89
C GLN A 731 -13.29 20.35 -16.99
#